data_AF-A0AA42CQW8-F1
#
_entry.id   AF-A0AA42CQW8-F1
#
_cell.length_a   1.000
_cell.length_b   1.000
_cell.length_c   1.000
_cell.angle_alpha   90.00
_cell.angle_beta   90.00
_cell.angle_gamma   90.00
#
_symmetry.space_group_name_H-M   'P 1'
#
loop_
_entity.id
_entity.type
_entity.pdbx_description
1 polymer ?
#
loop_
_entity_poly.entity_id
_entity_poly.type
_entity_poly.pdbx_seq_one_letter_code
_entity_poly.pdbx_strand_id
1 'polypeptide(L)'
;MLSKRKGMVVLRTRLYDMVDNWKKTRDPAYLLKGLDLEAANALVKEEPAWVSADLAALVHGSNLALDAEKDELKRRARRERLRWQVASAGSGVLVALLVGLYWYSQKATRAELEATRNLELASQAVQTLATKGFERFVTLSLPSDYGRELLATARDLQEKIASKDAASPPVRFQQAVLLGVTSSYANALGDRRSAEQDIAKAITILRALVEQDPENVEWQRLLAKSNVALGEMLVASGDTTSREKAIVAFNDAQTIVDALLTANPIDPLLDPQDQRLQASIHKGKGDIAAQEWQDAPERDDAQRASLGKAMIDDYTSMYNILKDYIASDADKLALSEADRTVATAYLKVGQVGEAARYAKEALLVVDQLLTGVSTRPLYQQQKAEVLLLLGRIYVEENEQPGAPAGQTGKVINLLEQARTILVDLVETDPGNDVWRHDLFDAQRRLAALLATPGNAAKARPIAQAAAETAEAIVVRHPNDIASVQDLVAARSALGRIDLDAGDIDDAIRSHSAARDAGENGLERVPAARDIQLVLADAEGGLAEALSRASPPRFDEAKVALQSRIDLALKLLISGRDSAPDVRRLGTAYGDMGHLYATRDGKSGVALDYYRNAIGQFEKLVTDTSSPPADLVAYGSALLAAGDLAEARGQKADALSFYDKGIDALRKAVAADPRDANARLALSTILATGPVASLRNGDEALALAKAVQAERPDDIRVFDALAAASARTGDFVSAVAFETKVLSDATFARTTDAEQRLAAYKDGKPWPQP
;
A
#
# COMPACT_ATOMS: atom_id res chain seq x y z
N MET A 1 -123.02 -31.43 57.15
CA MET A 1 -122.29 -32.45 57.96
C MET A 1 -122.55 -33.90 57.52
N LEU A 2 -123.76 -34.30 57.13
CA LEU A 2 -124.06 -35.70 56.71
C LEU A 2 -123.39 -36.15 55.40
N SER A 3 -123.18 -35.28 54.41
CA SER A 3 -122.53 -35.67 53.14
C SER A 3 -121.01 -35.92 53.28
N LYS A 4 -120.34 -35.10 54.11
CA LYS A 4 -118.89 -35.26 54.42
C LYS A 4 -118.62 -36.59 55.14
N ARG A 5 -119.49 -37.00 56.07
CA ARG A 5 -119.38 -38.30 56.78
C ARG A 5 -119.57 -39.52 55.87
N LYS A 6 -120.45 -39.47 54.86
CA LYS A 6 -120.61 -40.58 53.89
C LYS A 6 -119.37 -40.77 53.02
N GLY A 7 -118.74 -39.68 52.57
CA GLY A 7 -117.50 -39.74 51.79
C GLY A 7 -116.34 -40.37 52.59
N MET A 8 -116.22 -40.04 53.88
CA MET A 8 -115.16 -40.61 54.73
C MET A 8 -115.33 -42.11 55.03
N VAL A 9 -116.56 -42.64 55.06
CA VAL A 9 -116.79 -44.08 55.28
C VAL A 9 -116.33 -44.91 54.08
N VAL A 10 -116.59 -44.43 52.86
CA VAL A 10 -116.11 -45.08 51.62
C VAL A 10 -114.59 -45.02 51.54
N LEU A 11 -114.00 -43.87 51.87
CA LEU A 11 -112.55 -43.68 51.94
C LEU A 11 -111.91 -44.63 52.96
N ARG A 12 -112.50 -44.74 54.16
CA ARG A 12 -112.03 -45.64 55.22
C ARG A 12 -112.03 -47.09 54.74
N THR A 13 -113.10 -47.54 54.10
CA THR A 13 -113.20 -48.92 53.60
C THR A 13 -112.07 -49.22 52.61
N ARG A 14 -111.87 -48.32 51.64
CA ARG A 14 -110.78 -48.44 50.65
C ARG A 14 -109.38 -48.42 51.28
N LEU A 15 -109.14 -47.56 52.28
CA LEU A 15 -107.85 -47.51 52.97
C LEU A 15 -107.59 -48.78 53.80
N TYR A 16 -108.61 -49.40 54.37
CA TYR A 16 -108.46 -50.64 55.14
C TYR A 16 -108.22 -51.86 54.24
N ASP A 17 -108.78 -51.91 53.03
CA ASP A 17 -108.40 -52.93 52.04
C ASP A 17 -106.90 -52.84 51.69
N MET A 18 -106.35 -51.61 51.65
CA MET A 18 -104.92 -51.38 51.41
C MET A 18 -104.06 -51.74 52.63
N VAL A 19 -104.56 -51.52 53.86
CA VAL A 19 -103.90 -51.97 55.10
C VAL A 19 -103.78 -53.48 55.13
N ASP A 20 -104.82 -54.22 54.73
CA ASP A 20 -104.78 -55.68 54.74
C ASP A 20 -103.76 -56.24 53.73
N ASN A 21 -103.65 -55.60 52.57
CA ASN A 21 -102.62 -55.96 51.59
C ASN A 21 -101.20 -55.65 52.10
N TRP A 22 -101.00 -54.49 52.74
CA TRP A 22 -99.72 -54.14 53.35
C TRP A 22 -99.35 -55.03 54.53
N LYS A 23 -100.32 -55.43 55.37
CA LYS A 23 -100.09 -56.34 56.51
C LYS A 23 -99.56 -57.70 56.09
N LYS A 24 -100.07 -58.25 54.99
CA LYS A 24 -99.71 -59.59 54.50
C LYS A 24 -98.25 -59.70 54.09
N THR A 25 -97.68 -58.62 53.56
CA THR A 25 -96.37 -58.66 52.90
C THR A 25 -95.33 -57.77 53.60
N ARG A 26 -95.78 -56.72 54.30
CA ARG A 26 -94.97 -55.57 54.74
C ARG A 26 -94.07 -55.00 53.64
N ASP A 27 -94.46 -55.20 52.39
CA ASP A 27 -93.69 -54.77 51.24
C ASP A 27 -93.87 -53.24 51.05
N PRO A 28 -92.77 -52.47 50.95
CA PRO A 28 -92.80 -51.05 50.65
C PRO A 28 -93.62 -50.67 49.39
N ALA A 29 -93.84 -51.59 48.46
CA ALA A 29 -94.68 -51.38 47.28
C ALA A 29 -96.14 -51.04 47.60
N TYR A 30 -96.65 -51.47 48.78
CA TYR A 30 -98.02 -51.20 49.24
C TYR A 30 -98.14 -49.95 50.12
N LEU A 31 -97.07 -49.17 50.28
CA LEU A 31 -97.16 -47.85 50.93
C LEU A 31 -98.07 -46.92 50.12
N LEU A 32 -98.83 -46.10 50.83
CA LEU A 32 -99.75 -45.13 50.24
C LEU A 32 -98.93 -44.06 49.49
N LYS A 33 -99.41 -43.64 48.31
CA LYS A 33 -98.76 -42.61 47.49
C LYS A 33 -99.80 -41.63 46.97
N GLY A 34 -99.36 -40.41 46.66
CA GLY A 34 -100.20 -39.36 46.06
C GLY A 34 -101.48 -39.10 46.85
N LEU A 35 -102.61 -39.07 46.13
CA LEU A 35 -103.94 -38.77 46.68
C LEU A 35 -104.36 -39.72 47.80
N ASP A 36 -103.96 -41.00 47.76
CA ASP A 36 -104.33 -41.97 48.80
C ASP A 36 -103.58 -41.70 50.12
N LEU A 37 -102.33 -41.24 50.06
CA LEU A 37 -101.57 -40.80 51.23
C LEU A 37 -102.09 -39.46 51.78
N GLU A 38 -102.43 -38.52 50.91
CA GLU A 38 -103.05 -37.25 51.31
C GLU A 38 -104.39 -37.47 52.01
N ALA A 39 -105.24 -38.33 51.45
CA ALA A 39 -106.54 -38.65 52.02
C ALA A 39 -106.40 -39.40 53.35
N ALA A 40 -105.42 -40.31 53.49
CA ALA A 40 -105.15 -41.00 54.74
C ALA A 40 -104.56 -40.06 55.81
N ASN A 41 -103.67 -39.13 55.45
CA ASN A 41 -103.18 -38.08 56.34
C ASN A 41 -104.30 -37.15 56.82
N ALA A 42 -105.23 -36.79 55.92
CA ALA A 42 -106.41 -36.01 56.27
C ALA A 42 -107.32 -36.78 57.25
N LEU A 43 -107.51 -38.09 57.06
CA LEU A 43 -108.27 -38.94 57.98
C LEU A 43 -107.61 -39.03 59.37
N VAL A 44 -106.29 -39.20 59.43
CA VAL A 44 -105.51 -39.19 60.68
C VAL A 44 -105.68 -37.85 61.44
N LYS A 45 -105.75 -36.73 60.71
CA LYS A 45 -105.86 -35.39 61.29
C LYS A 45 -107.29 -35.02 61.68
N GLU A 46 -108.28 -35.29 60.84
CA GLU A 46 -109.67 -34.85 61.02
C GLU A 46 -110.48 -35.79 61.93
N GLU A 47 -110.25 -37.11 61.88
CA GLU A 47 -111.05 -38.12 62.61
C GLU A 47 -110.17 -39.24 63.19
N PRO A 48 -109.26 -38.93 64.15
CA PRO A 48 -108.27 -39.88 64.67
C PRO A 48 -108.90 -41.12 65.34
N ALA A 49 -110.13 -41.00 65.86
CA ALA A 49 -110.87 -42.10 66.47
C ALA A 49 -111.22 -43.22 65.47
N TRP A 50 -111.13 -42.97 64.15
CA TRP A 50 -111.45 -43.96 63.10
C TRP A 50 -110.22 -44.67 62.53
N VAL A 51 -109.03 -44.29 62.99
CA VAL A 51 -107.75 -44.81 62.51
C VAL A 51 -107.28 -45.92 63.43
N SER A 52 -107.05 -47.12 62.87
CA SER A 52 -106.43 -48.23 63.59
C SER A 52 -104.93 -48.01 63.72
N ALA A 53 -104.31 -48.67 64.69
CA ALA A 53 -102.85 -48.66 64.85
C ALA A 53 -102.13 -49.06 63.55
N ASP A 54 -102.72 -49.99 62.79
CA ASP A 54 -102.15 -50.47 61.53
C ASP A 54 -102.26 -49.44 60.40
N LEU A 55 -103.38 -48.74 60.29
CA LEU A 55 -103.52 -47.64 59.32
C LEU A 55 -102.58 -46.49 59.68
N ALA A 56 -102.42 -46.17 60.96
CA ALA A 56 -101.46 -45.17 61.43
C ALA A 56 -100.01 -45.57 61.08
N ALA A 57 -99.64 -46.84 61.25
CA ALA A 57 -98.32 -47.35 60.90
C ALA A 57 -98.07 -47.30 59.38
N LEU A 58 -99.07 -47.68 58.56
CA LEU A 58 -98.99 -47.58 57.11
C LEU A 58 -98.81 -46.12 56.66
N VAL A 59 -99.61 -45.19 57.20
CA VAL A 59 -99.49 -43.75 56.88
C VAL A 59 -98.13 -43.20 57.29
N HIS A 60 -97.64 -43.56 58.48
CA HIS A 60 -96.32 -43.11 58.94
C HIS A 60 -95.18 -43.65 58.05
N GLY A 61 -95.19 -44.95 57.74
CA GLY A 61 -94.22 -45.55 56.82
C GLY A 61 -94.28 -44.96 55.41
N SER A 62 -95.48 -44.60 54.94
CA SER A 62 -95.69 -43.97 53.64
C SER A 62 -95.15 -42.53 53.58
N ASN A 63 -95.33 -41.75 54.65
CA ASN A 63 -94.76 -40.41 54.77
C ASN A 63 -93.22 -40.44 54.83
N LEU A 64 -92.63 -41.38 55.59
CA LEU A 64 -91.18 -41.58 55.64
C LEU A 64 -90.58 -41.92 54.28
N ALA A 65 -91.25 -42.79 53.51
CA ALA A 65 -90.80 -43.14 52.16
C ALA A 65 -90.87 -41.94 51.20
N LEU A 66 -91.93 -41.12 51.29
CA LEU A 66 -92.07 -39.91 50.48
C LEU A 66 -90.98 -38.87 50.79
N ASP A 67 -90.62 -38.69 52.06
CA ASP A 67 -89.56 -37.77 52.46
C ASP A 67 -88.17 -38.27 52.01
N ALA A 68 -87.92 -39.58 52.09
CA ALA A 68 -86.70 -40.19 51.56
C ALA A 68 -86.58 -39.99 50.03
N GLU A 69 -87.67 -40.14 49.28
CA GLU A 69 -87.70 -39.94 47.83
C GLU A 69 -87.43 -38.48 47.44
N LYS A 70 -88.01 -37.52 48.17
CA LYS A 70 -87.74 -36.08 47.97
C LYS A 70 -86.29 -35.71 48.25
N ASP A 71 -85.69 -36.30 49.28
CA ASP A 71 -84.28 -36.07 49.59
C ASP A 71 -83.35 -36.71 48.57
N GLU A 72 -83.71 -37.86 48.01
CA GLU A 72 -82.95 -38.50 46.93
C GLU A 72 -82.98 -37.67 45.64
N LEU A 73 -84.14 -37.10 45.29
CA LEU A 73 -84.28 -36.19 44.14
C LEU A 73 -83.45 -34.90 44.31
N LYS A 74 -83.44 -34.31 45.51
CA LYS A 74 -82.57 -33.15 45.83
C LYS A 74 -81.08 -33.51 45.71
N ARG A 75 -80.69 -34.72 46.14
CA ARG A 75 -79.30 -35.21 46.00
C ARG A 75 -78.91 -35.50 44.54
N ARG A 76 -79.84 -35.98 43.71
CA ARG A 76 -79.60 -36.16 42.25
C ARG A 76 -79.43 -34.82 41.55
N ALA A 77 -80.31 -33.85 41.80
CA ALA A 77 -80.21 -32.50 41.21
C ALA A 77 -78.92 -31.75 41.63
N ARG A 78 -78.45 -31.92 42.87
CA ARG A 78 -77.14 -31.38 43.30
C ARG A 78 -75.98 -32.04 42.58
N ARG A 79 -75.98 -33.37 42.42
CA ARG A 79 -74.91 -34.09 41.72
C ARG A 79 -74.82 -33.72 40.24
N GLU A 80 -75.96 -33.53 39.57
CA GLU A 80 -75.99 -33.09 38.17
C GLU A 80 -75.51 -31.64 38.01
N ARG A 81 -75.91 -30.71 38.88
CA ARG A 81 -75.37 -29.33 38.85
C ARG A 81 -73.87 -29.29 39.09
N LEU A 82 -73.35 -30.06 40.06
CA LEU A 82 -71.92 -30.10 40.33
C LEU A 82 -71.13 -30.67 39.14
N ARG A 83 -71.66 -31.73 38.49
CA ARG A 83 -71.07 -32.31 37.27
C ARG A 83 -70.99 -31.28 36.13
N TRP A 84 -72.07 -30.54 35.88
CA TRP A 84 -72.07 -29.49 34.86
C TRP A 84 -71.12 -28.34 35.17
N GLN A 85 -71.03 -27.90 36.43
CA GLN A 85 -70.11 -26.84 36.84
C GLN A 85 -68.63 -27.24 36.71
N VAL A 86 -68.28 -28.48 37.09
CA VAL A 86 -66.92 -29.01 36.94
C VAL A 86 -66.55 -29.21 35.46
N ALA A 87 -67.47 -29.73 34.65
CA ALA A 87 -67.25 -29.91 33.21
C ALA A 87 -67.07 -28.56 32.46
N SER A 88 -67.83 -27.52 32.82
CA SER A 88 -67.67 -26.18 32.24
C SER A 88 -66.37 -25.50 32.69
N ALA A 89 -65.95 -25.68 33.95
CA ALA A 89 -64.69 -25.13 34.44
C ALA A 89 -63.47 -25.80 33.78
N GLY A 90 -63.49 -27.13 33.63
CA GLY A 90 -62.42 -27.86 32.94
C GLY A 90 -62.29 -27.48 31.45
N SER A 91 -63.42 -27.27 30.77
CA SER A 91 -63.43 -26.86 29.36
C SER A 91 -62.91 -25.44 29.15
N GLY A 92 -63.25 -24.51 30.05
CA GLY A 92 -62.76 -23.13 29.98
C GLY A 92 -61.25 -23.00 30.17
N VAL A 93 -60.67 -23.79 31.08
CA VAL A 93 -59.21 -23.83 31.30
C VAL A 93 -58.48 -24.42 30.09
N LEU A 94 -59.03 -25.47 29.48
CA LEU A 94 -58.41 -26.10 28.30
C LEU A 94 -58.39 -25.16 27.09
N VAL A 95 -59.49 -24.43 26.84
CA VAL A 95 -59.55 -23.43 25.76
C VAL A 95 -58.58 -22.29 26.02
N ALA A 96 -58.48 -21.79 27.26
CA ALA A 96 -57.53 -20.75 27.61
C ALA A 96 -56.07 -21.19 27.42
N LEU A 97 -55.74 -22.45 27.75
CA LEU A 97 -54.40 -23.02 27.52
C LEU A 97 -54.10 -23.19 26.03
N LEU A 98 -55.06 -23.67 25.22
CA LEU A 98 -54.87 -23.82 23.78
C LEU A 98 -54.75 -22.47 23.08
N VAL A 99 -55.56 -21.48 23.46
CA VAL A 99 -55.44 -20.10 22.98
C VAL A 99 -54.11 -19.49 23.42
N GLY A 100 -53.66 -19.76 24.65
CA GLY A 100 -52.36 -19.34 25.16
C GLY A 100 -51.19 -19.96 24.39
N LEU A 101 -51.23 -21.27 24.11
CA LEU A 101 -50.23 -21.98 23.31
C LEU A 101 -50.25 -21.54 21.84
N TYR A 102 -51.43 -21.27 21.28
CA TYR A 102 -51.58 -20.71 19.94
C TYR A 102 -51.02 -19.28 19.88
N TRP A 103 -51.33 -18.42 20.85
CA TRP A 103 -50.76 -17.08 20.93
C TRP A 103 -49.25 -17.12 21.16
N TYR A 104 -48.75 -18.05 21.99
CA TYR A 104 -47.32 -18.22 22.25
C TYR A 104 -46.59 -18.70 20.99
N SER A 105 -47.12 -19.70 20.28
CA SER A 105 -46.55 -20.18 19.01
C SER A 105 -46.65 -19.15 17.88
N GLN A 106 -47.75 -18.39 17.79
CA GLN A 106 -47.89 -17.26 16.87
C GLN A 106 -46.93 -16.11 17.21
N LYS A 107 -46.73 -15.81 18.50
CA LYS A 107 -45.76 -14.81 18.94
C LYS A 107 -44.33 -15.26 18.64
N ALA A 108 -44.01 -16.54 18.85
CA ALA A 108 -42.70 -17.12 18.54
C ALA A 108 -42.41 -17.08 17.04
N THR A 109 -43.35 -17.53 16.19
CA THR A 109 -43.21 -17.48 14.72
C THR A 109 -43.15 -16.07 14.17
N ARG A 110 -43.92 -15.11 14.73
CA ARG A 110 -43.81 -13.69 14.35
C ARG A 110 -42.48 -13.08 14.78
N ALA A 111 -42.00 -13.39 15.98
CA ALA A 111 -40.69 -12.94 16.45
C ALA A 111 -39.56 -13.50 15.59
N GLU A 112 -39.67 -14.76 15.16
CA GLU A 112 -38.72 -15.41 14.24
C GLU A 112 -38.76 -14.81 12.84
N LEU A 113 -39.96 -14.53 12.30
CA LEU A 113 -40.13 -13.85 11.01
C LEU A 113 -39.62 -12.40 11.03
N GLU A 114 -39.84 -11.67 12.12
CA GLU A 114 -39.30 -10.32 12.30
C GLU A 114 -37.78 -10.35 12.48
N ALA A 115 -37.24 -11.33 13.22
CA ALA A 115 -35.79 -11.50 13.38
C ALA A 115 -35.09 -11.83 12.06
N THR A 116 -35.65 -12.75 11.27
CA THR A 116 -35.14 -13.12 9.94
C THR A 116 -35.21 -11.96 8.97
N ARG A 117 -36.34 -11.23 8.91
CA ARG A 117 -36.49 -10.05 8.06
C ARG A 117 -35.53 -8.92 8.44
N ASN A 118 -35.34 -8.68 9.75
CA ASN A 118 -34.39 -7.67 10.23
C ASN A 118 -32.94 -8.06 9.91
N LEU A 119 -32.60 -9.34 10.03
CA LEU A 119 -31.29 -9.87 9.65
C LEU A 119 -31.05 -9.75 8.14
N GLU A 120 -32.07 -10.02 7.32
CA GLU A 120 -31.98 -9.91 5.87
C GLU A 120 -31.75 -8.46 5.41
N LEU A 121 -32.47 -7.50 5.99
CA LEU A 121 -32.24 -6.07 5.71
C LEU A 121 -30.86 -5.60 6.16
N ALA A 122 -30.40 -6.05 7.34
CA ALA A 122 -29.06 -5.77 7.82
C ALA A 122 -28.00 -6.37 6.87
N SER A 123 -28.21 -7.60 6.41
CA SER A 123 -27.33 -8.27 5.46
C SER A 123 -27.25 -7.52 4.12
N GLN A 124 -28.38 -7.07 3.59
CA GLN A 124 -28.42 -6.25 2.37
C GLN A 124 -27.68 -4.92 2.53
N ALA A 125 -27.83 -4.25 3.68
CA ALA A 125 -27.11 -3.00 3.97
C ALA A 125 -25.60 -3.24 4.07
N VAL A 126 -25.17 -4.28 4.79
CA VAL A 126 -23.77 -4.69 4.91
C VAL A 126 -23.18 -5.03 3.53
N GLN A 127 -23.87 -5.86 2.75
CA GLN A 127 -23.46 -6.23 1.39
C GLN A 127 -23.35 -5.02 0.47
N THR A 128 -24.28 -4.06 0.56
CA THR A 128 -24.24 -2.82 -0.23
C THR A 128 -23.03 -1.96 0.12
N LEU A 129 -22.71 -1.82 1.42
CA LEU A 129 -21.52 -1.09 1.87
C LEU A 129 -20.23 -1.79 1.44
N ALA A 130 -20.20 -3.13 1.52
CA ALA A 130 -19.04 -3.95 1.19
C ALA A 130 -18.73 -4.00 -0.31
N THR A 131 -19.77 -4.12 -1.15
CA THR A 131 -19.61 -4.24 -2.61
C THR A 131 -19.68 -2.87 -3.25
N LYS A 132 -20.86 -2.26 -3.32
CA LYS A 132 -21.09 -1.01 -4.04
C LYS A 132 -20.43 0.20 -3.39
N GLY A 133 -20.44 0.30 -2.06
CA GLY A 133 -19.86 1.43 -1.34
C GLY A 133 -18.34 1.47 -1.51
N PHE A 134 -17.68 0.36 -1.19
CA PHE A 134 -16.23 0.28 -1.19
C PHE A 134 -15.65 0.26 -2.61
N GLU A 135 -16.24 -0.53 -3.53
CA GLU A 135 -15.82 -0.51 -4.93
C GLU A 135 -15.96 0.89 -5.52
N ARG A 136 -17.04 1.61 -5.23
CA ARG A 136 -17.21 2.96 -5.77
C ARG A 136 -16.20 3.94 -5.17
N PHE A 137 -15.91 3.82 -3.88
CA PHE A 137 -14.89 4.63 -3.22
C PHE A 137 -13.50 4.42 -3.84
N VAL A 138 -13.09 3.16 -4.04
CA VAL A 138 -11.76 2.82 -4.59
C VAL A 138 -11.70 3.02 -6.11
N THR A 139 -12.69 2.54 -6.86
CA THR A 139 -12.70 2.52 -8.34
C THR A 139 -12.91 3.91 -8.95
N LEU A 140 -13.68 4.78 -8.28
CA LEU A 140 -13.89 6.15 -8.74
C LEU A 140 -12.95 7.15 -8.05
N SER A 141 -12.02 6.68 -7.22
CA SER A 141 -11.08 7.51 -6.46
C SER A 141 -11.80 8.69 -5.78
N LEU A 142 -12.91 8.42 -5.10
CA LEU A 142 -13.75 9.47 -4.52
C LEU A 142 -13.02 10.19 -3.37
N PRO A 143 -13.34 11.48 -3.10
CA PRO A 143 -12.72 12.23 -2.02
C PRO A 143 -12.75 11.49 -0.68
N SER A 144 -11.71 11.66 0.13
CA SER A 144 -11.56 10.96 1.43
C SER A 144 -12.72 11.20 2.40
N ASP A 145 -13.42 12.34 2.29
CA ASP A 145 -14.62 12.64 3.06
C ASP A 145 -15.78 11.67 2.77
N TYR A 146 -15.92 11.21 1.53
CA TYR A 146 -16.89 10.18 1.16
C TYR A 146 -16.58 8.85 1.85
N GLY A 147 -15.30 8.46 1.87
CA GLY A 147 -14.84 7.28 2.61
C GLY A 147 -15.11 7.37 4.12
N ARG A 148 -14.94 8.56 4.72
CA ARG A 148 -15.24 8.79 6.15
C ARG A 148 -16.73 8.66 6.47
N GLU A 149 -17.60 9.15 5.59
CA GLU A 149 -19.06 9.01 5.74
C GLU A 149 -19.48 7.54 5.68
N LEU A 150 -18.93 6.78 4.73
CA LEU A 150 -19.17 5.34 4.62
C LEU A 150 -18.64 4.57 5.83
N LEU A 151 -17.44 4.92 6.34
CA LEU A 151 -16.91 4.34 7.58
C LEU A 151 -17.81 4.63 8.78
N ALA A 152 -18.30 5.86 8.92
CA ALA A 152 -19.22 6.24 9.99
C ALA A 152 -20.53 5.45 9.90
N THR A 153 -21.07 5.30 8.69
CA THR A 153 -22.28 4.49 8.43
C THR A 153 -22.06 3.02 8.77
N ALA A 154 -20.91 2.46 8.40
CA ALA A 154 -20.55 1.08 8.72
C ALA A 154 -20.41 0.86 10.25
N ARG A 155 -19.81 1.82 10.98
CA ARG A 155 -19.70 1.76 12.45
C ARG A 155 -21.05 1.87 13.16
N ASP A 156 -21.95 2.75 12.71
CA ASP A 156 -23.31 2.85 13.26
C ASP A 156 -24.09 1.54 13.04
N LEU A 157 -23.96 0.94 11.86
CA LEU A 157 -24.56 -0.37 11.58
C LEU A 157 -23.98 -1.47 12.48
N GLN A 158 -22.70 -1.38 12.84
CA GLN A 158 -22.01 -2.35 13.68
C GLN A 158 -22.55 -2.34 15.11
N GLU A 159 -22.76 -1.16 15.69
CA GLU A 159 -23.40 -1.02 16.99
C GLU A 159 -24.82 -1.57 16.98
N LYS A 160 -25.59 -1.28 15.91
CA LYS A 160 -26.96 -1.77 15.74
C LYS A 160 -27.02 -3.29 15.68
N ILE A 161 -26.11 -3.94 14.95
CA ILE A 161 -26.04 -5.42 14.87
C ILE A 161 -25.58 -6.02 16.21
N ALA A 162 -24.58 -5.42 16.87
CA ALA A 162 -24.09 -5.88 18.17
C ALA A 162 -25.15 -5.83 19.28
N SER A 163 -26.15 -4.95 19.15
CA SER A 163 -27.30 -4.84 20.09
C SER A 163 -28.37 -5.93 19.90
N LYS A 164 -28.26 -6.78 18.87
CA LYS A 164 -29.17 -7.90 18.60
C LYS A 164 -28.63 -9.21 19.20
N ASP A 165 -29.33 -10.32 19.02
CA ASP A 165 -28.99 -11.64 19.59
C ASP A 165 -27.56 -12.11 19.23
N ALA A 166 -26.60 -11.66 20.04
CA ALA A 166 -25.16 -11.78 19.82
C ALA A 166 -24.63 -13.23 19.94
N ALA A 167 -25.49 -14.16 20.36
CA ALA A 167 -25.17 -15.58 20.42
C ALA A 167 -25.48 -16.31 19.11
N SER A 168 -26.33 -15.76 18.24
CA SER A 168 -26.76 -16.44 17.01
C SER A 168 -25.64 -16.44 15.94
N PRO A 169 -25.35 -17.60 15.30
CA PRO A 169 -24.31 -17.69 14.26
C PRO A 169 -24.49 -16.71 13.09
N PRO A 170 -25.72 -16.47 12.56
CA PRO A 170 -25.91 -15.50 11.48
C PRO A 170 -25.60 -14.06 11.87
N VAL A 171 -25.93 -13.64 13.10
CA VAL A 171 -25.60 -12.28 13.61
C VAL A 171 -24.09 -12.13 13.79
N ARG A 172 -23.42 -13.16 14.33
CA ARG A 172 -21.96 -13.17 14.46
C ARG A 172 -21.26 -13.11 13.10
N PHE A 173 -21.78 -13.82 12.10
CA PHE A 173 -21.26 -13.75 10.74
C PHE A 173 -21.40 -12.34 10.16
N GLN A 174 -22.58 -11.71 10.27
CA GLN A 174 -22.78 -10.33 9.83
C GLN A 174 -21.90 -9.33 10.57
N GLN A 175 -21.66 -9.54 11.87
CA GLN A 175 -20.73 -8.74 12.67
C GLN A 175 -19.30 -8.87 12.14
N ALA A 176 -18.85 -10.07 11.78
CA ALA A 176 -17.52 -10.29 11.21
C ALA A 176 -17.37 -9.66 9.82
N VAL A 177 -18.37 -9.78 8.94
CA VAL A 177 -18.38 -9.09 7.64
C VAL A 177 -18.20 -7.58 7.83
N LEU A 178 -18.98 -6.99 8.73
CA LEU A 178 -18.97 -5.55 8.95
C LEU A 178 -17.68 -5.06 9.58
N LEU A 179 -17.08 -5.82 10.50
CA LEU A 179 -15.73 -5.58 11.01
C LEU A 179 -14.68 -5.59 9.89
N GLY A 180 -14.80 -6.51 8.92
CA GLY A 180 -13.93 -6.52 7.74
C GLY A 180 -14.12 -5.28 6.85
N VAL A 181 -15.37 -4.82 6.70
CA VAL A 181 -15.69 -3.59 5.95
C VAL A 181 -15.17 -2.33 6.64
N THR A 182 -15.40 -2.17 7.95
CA THR A 182 -14.88 -1.04 8.72
C THR A 182 -13.35 -1.03 8.73
N SER A 183 -12.74 -2.20 8.85
CA SER A 183 -11.30 -2.38 8.72
C SER A 183 -10.78 -1.89 7.36
N SER A 184 -11.43 -2.28 6.27
CA SER A 184 -11.05 -1.87 4.91
C SER A 184 -11.13 -0.35 4.72
N TYR A 185 -12.22 0.29 5.16
CA TYR A 185 -12.36 1.75 5.10
C TYR A 185 -11.37 2.47 6.01
N ALA A 186 -11.16 1.98 7.25
CA ALA A 186 -10.20 2.58 8.18
C ALA A 186 -8.77 2.50 7.62
N ASN A 187 -8.39 1.37 7.03
CA ASN A 187 -7.10 1.19 6.38
C ASN A 187 -6.91 2.15 5.20
N ALA A 188 -7.91 2.26 4.33
CA ALA A 188 -7.87 3.17 3.17
C ALA A 188 -7.82 4.66 3.58
N LEU A 189 -8.32 5.00 4.77
CA LEU A 189 -8.24 6.34 5.35
C LEU A 189 -6.97 6.58 6.19
N GLY A 190 -6.07 5.60 6.29
CA GLY A 190 -4.82 5.67 7.04
C GLY A 190 -4.91 5.35 8.53
N ASP A 191 -6.10 4.99 9.05
CA ASP A 191 -6.28 4.55 10.44
C ASP A 191 -5.97 3.04 10.59
N ARG A 192 -4.69 2.73 10.42
CA ARG A 192 -4.14 1.37 10.40
C ARG A 192 -4.35 0.61 11.71
N ARG A 193 -4.27 1.30 12.84
CA ARG A 193 -4.44 0.70 14.16
C ARG A 193 -5.88 0.22 14.37
N SER A 194 -6.87 1.05 14.04
CA SER A 194 -8.27 0.63 14.12
C SER A 194 -8.57 -0.49 13.12
N ALA A 195 -7.99 -0.42 11.92
CA ALA A 195 -8.16 -1.45 10.91
C ALA A 195 -7.68 -2.83 11.37
N GLU A 196 -6.48 -2.90 11.95
CA GLU A 196 -5.90 -4.14 12.48
C GLU A 196 -6.74 -4.72 13.63
N GLN A 197 -7.26 -3.86 14.52
CA GLN A 197 -8.11 -4.30 15.62
C GLN A 197 -9.44 -4.90 15.12
N ASP A 198 -10.07 -4.27 14.14
CA ASP A 198 -11.35 -4.72 13.61
C ASP A 198 -11.18 -6.04 12.83
N ILE A 199 -10.13 -6.19 12.02
CA ILE A 199 -9.89 -7.45 11.29
C ILE A 199 -9.53 -8.60 12.23
N ALA A 200 -8.75 -8.34 13.30
CA ALA A 200 -8.44 -9.36 14.30
C ALA A 200 -9.69 -9.87 15.04
N LYS A 201 -10.63 -8.97 15.35
CA LYS A 201 -11.94 -9.36 15.91
C LYS A 201 -12.76 -10.18 14.92
N ALA A 202 -12.78 -9.80 13.64
CA ALA A 202 -13.47 -10.55 12.60
C ALA A 202 -12.94 -11.98 12.50
N ILE A 203 -11.61 -12.15 12.43
CA ILE A 203 -10.94 -13.46 12.40
C ILE A 203 -11.32 -14.30 13.62
N THR A 204 -11.34 -13.71 14.82
CA THR A 204 -11.72 -14.42 16.06
C THR A 204 -13.15 -14.95 15.99
N ILE A 205 -14.10 -14.14 15.51
CA ILE A 205 -15.50 -14.54 15.34
C ILE A 205 -15.61 -15.65 14.29
N LEU A 206 -14.96 -15.47 13.14
CA LEU A 206 -15.04 -16.41 12.01
C LEU A 206 -14.40 -17.76 12.34
N ARG A 207 -13.29 -17.78 13.08
CA ARG A 207 -12.66 -19.02 13.56
C ARG A 207 -13.63 -19.82 14.43
N ALA A 208 -14.31 -19.17 15.37
CA ALA A 208 -15.31 -19.83 16.21
C ALA A 208 -16.53 -20.33 15.41
N LEU A 209 -16.94 -19.62 14.35
CA LEU A 209 -18.01 -20.07 13.46
C LEU A 209 -17.59 -21.28 12.63
N VAL A 210 -16.39 -21.29 12.05
CA VAL A 210 -15.86 -22.43 11.28
C VAL A 210 -15.62 -23.64 12.17
N GLU A 211 -15.21 -23.46 13.43
CA GLU A 211 -15.14 -24.56 14.42
C GLU A 211 -16.52 -25.16 14.73
N GLN A 212 -17.57 -24.35 14.70
CA GLN A 212 -18.95 -24.80 14.95
C GLN A 212 -19.53 -25.55 13.74
N ASP A 213 -19.27 -25.10 12.53
CA ASP A 213 -19.70 -25.75 11.29
C ASP A 213 -18.55 -25.72 10.25
N PRO A 214 -17.69 -26.75 10.25
CA PRO A 214 -16.57 -26.84 9.33
C PRO A 214 -16.99 -27.05 7.88
N GLU A 215 -18.24 -27.41 7.56
CA GLU A 215 -18.67 -27.61 6.16
C GLU A 215 -19.13 -26.30 5.51
N ASN A 216 -19.25 -25.22 6.28
CA ASN A 216 -19.71 -23.93 5.77
C ASN A 216 -18.61 -23.19 4.97
N VAL A 217 -18.66 -23.38 3.65
CA VAL A 217 -17.73 -22.77 2.67
C VAL A 217 -17.69 -21.24 2.76
N GLU A 218 -18.83 -20.57 3.00
CA GLU A 218 -18.88 -19.10 3.06
C GLU A 218 -18.09 -18.57 4.27
N TRP A 219 -18.19 -19.26 5.41
CA TRP A 219 -17.46 -18.89 6.62
C TRP A 219 -15.97 -19.15 6.48
N GLN A 220 -15.59 -20.29 5.90
CA GLN A 220 -14.21 -20.61 5.58
C GLN A 220 -13.60 -19.56 4.65
N ARG A 221 -14.29 -19.22 3.55
CA ARG A 221 -13.81 -18.23 2.58
C ARG A 221 -13.64 -16.86 3.22
N LEU A 222 -14.61 -16.41 4.01
CA LEU A 222 -14.50 -15.10 4.67
C LEU A 222 -13.36 -15.10 5.70
N LEU A 223 -13.14 -16.21 6.42
CA LEU A 223 -11.99 -16.36 7.31
C LEU A 223 -10.66 -16.26 6.53
N ALA A 224 -10.55 -16.94 5.39
CA ALA A 224 -9.37 -16.84 4.52
C ALA A 224 -9.16 -15.39 4.04
N LYS A 225 -10.21 -14.74 3.54
CA LYS A 225 -10.17 -13.33 3.11
C LYS A 225 -9.73 -12.39 4.24
N SER A 226 -10.24 -12.58 5.46
CA SER A 226 -9.84 -11.76 6.60
C SER A 226 -8.38 -11.99 7.01
N ASN A 227 -7.87 -13.21 6.91
CA ASN A 227 -6.45 -13.50 7.14
C ASN A 227 -5.55 -12.88 6.06
N VAL A 228 -5.95 -12.93 4.78
CA VAL A 228 -5.24 -12.23 3.69
C VAL A 228 -5.18 -10.73 3.97
N ALA A 229 -6.32 -10.10 4.30
CA ALA A 229 -6.37 -8.66 4.61
C ALA A 229 -5.48 -8.30 5.82
N LEU A 230 -5.46 -9.13 6.87
CA LEU A 230 -4.55 -8.93 8.00
C LEU A 230 -3.08 -9.05 7.57
N GLY A 231 -2.74 -10.05 6.74
CA GLY A 231 -1.41 -10.24 6.19
C GLY A 231 -0.94 -9.04 5.36
N GLU A 232 -1.74 -8.60 4.39
CA GLU A 232 -1.48 -7.42 3.55
C GLU A 232 -1.30 -6.15 4.38
N MET A 233 -2.16 -5.97 5.39
CA MET A 233 -1.97 -4.90 6.36
C MET A 233 -0.59 -5.05 6.96
N LEU A 234 -0.30 -6.11 7.72
CA LEU A 234 0.98 -6.32 8.42
C LEU A 234 2.23 -6.14 7.53
N VAL A 235 2.22 -6.61 6.28
CA VAL A 235 3.32 -6.37 5.32
C VAL A 235 3.62 -4.88 5.15
N ALA A 236 2.60 -4.04 5.03
CA ALA A 236 2.76 -2.60 4.92
C ALA A 236 3.31 -1.91 6.21
N SER A 237 3.47 -2.61 7.34
CA SER A 237 4.16 -2.04 8.53
C SER A 237 5.68 -2.03 8.31
N GLY A 238 6.20 -2.94 7.48
CA GLY A 238 7.61 -3.05 7.13
C GLY A 238 8.54 -3.58 8.24
N ASP A 239 8.08 -3.72 9.49
CA ASP A 239 8.90 -4.27 10.58
C ASP A 239 8.92 -5.81 10.59
N THR A 240 10.03 -6.38 11.07
CA THR A 240 10.26 -7.83 11.09
C THR A 240 9.20 -8.60 11.90
N THR A 241 8.68 -8.01 13.00
CA THR A 241 7.67 -8.68 13.84
C THR A 241 6.32 -8.74 13.12
N SER A 242 5.93 -7.67 12.43
CA SER A 242 4.73 -7.65 11.60
C SER A 242 4.84 -8.63 10.44
N ARG A 243 6.03 -8.75 9.82
CA ARG A 243 6.31 -9.70 8.74
C ARG A 243 6.10 -11.15 9.18
N GLU A 244 6.63 -11.55 10.33
CA GLU A 244 6.42 -12.90 10.88
C GLU A 244 4.93 -13.22 11.10
N LYS A 245 4.17 -12.25 11.63
CA LYS A 245 2.71 -12.38 11.78
C LYS A 245 1.99 -12.45 10.44
N ALA A 246 2.46 -11.72 9.44
CA ALA A 246 1.90 -11.75 8.09
C ALA A 246 2.07 -13.14 7.46
N ILE A 247 3.24 -13.76 7.62
CA ILE A 247 3.51 -15.13 7.16
C ILE A 247 2.49 -16.11 7.78
N VAL A 248 2.24 -16.00 9.09
CA VAL A 248 1.25 -16.83 9.78
C VAL A 248 -0.15 -16.61 9.20
N ALA A 249 -0.56 -15.36 9.01
CA ALA A 249 -1.86 -15.04 8.43
C ALA A 249 -2.03 -15.59 6.99
N PHE A 250 -1.00 -15.45 6.15
CA PHE A 250 -1.02 -16.00 4.79
C PHE A 250 -1.03 -17.53 4.77
N ASN A 251 -0.35 -18.21 5.70
CA ASN A 251 -0.38 -19.67 5.81
C ASN A 251 -1.73 -20.18 6.33
N ASP A 252 -2.34 -19.49 7.31
CA ASP A 252 -3.71 -19.79 7.78
C ASP A 252 -4.71 -19.65 6.62
N ALA A 253 -4.62 -18.56 5.85
CA ALA A 253 -5.45 -18.36 4.66
C ALA A 253 -5.22 -19.44 3.60
N GLN A 254 -3.97 -19.77 3.30
CA GLN A 254 -3.61 -20.78 2.30
C GLN A 254 -4.18 -22.16 2.65
N THR A 255 -4.07 -22.57 3.92
CA THR A 255 -4.60 -23.86 4.38
C THR A 255 -6.09 -23.97 4.10
N ILE A 256 -6.83 -22.88 4.31
CA ILE A 256 -8.28 -22.83 4.04
C ILE A 256 -8.55 -22.85 2.53
N VAL A 257 -7.86 -22.02 1.76
CA VAL A 257 -8.07 -21.93 0.30
C VAL A 257 -7.72 -23.23 -0.41
N ASP A 258 -6.62 -23.89 -0.05
CA ASP A 258 -6.22 -25.18 -0.61
C ASP A 258 -7.27 -26.26 -0.32
N ALA A 259 -7.86 -26.25 0.88
CA ALA A 259 -8.95 -27.16 1.24
C ALA A 259 -10.21 -26.89 0.41
N LEU A 260 -10.58 -25.62 0.21
CA LEU A 260 -11.72 -25.21 -0.61
C LEU A 260 -11.59 -25.64 -2.07
N LEU A 261 -10.42 -25.39 -2.68
CA LEU A 261 -10.12 -25.77 -4.06
C LEU A 261 -10.08 -27.29 -4.25
N THR A 262 -9.62 -28.04 -3.25
CA THR A 262 -9.59 -29.52 -3.30
C THR A 262 -11.00 -30.12 -3.14
N ALA A 263 -11.84 -29.54 -2.29
CA ALA A 263 -13.15 -30.09 -1.96
C ALA A 263 -14.20 -29.89 -3.07
N ASN A 264 -14.11 -28.81 -3.86
CA ASN A 264 -15.14 -28.44 -4.85
C ASN A 264 -14.58 -28.16 -6.27
N PRO A 265 -14.02 -29.17 -6.97
CA PRO A 265 -13.40 -28.97 -8.28
C PRO A 265 -14.38 -28.70 -9.45
N ILE A 266 -15.70 -28.59 -9.22
CA ILE A 266 -16.73 -28.59 -10.29
C ILE A 266 -17.63 -27.34 -10.28
N ASP A 267 -17.62 -26.49 -9.25
CA ASP A 267 -18.47 -25.27 -9.24
C ASP A 267 -17.75 -24.07 -9.90
N PRO A 268 -18.16 -23.65 -11.12
CA PRO A 268 -17.48 -22.59 -11.86
C PRO A 268 -17.64 -21.19 -11.25
N LEU A 269 -18.53 -21.01 -10.26
CA LEU A 269 -18.72 -19.73 -9.55
C LEU A 269 -17.90 -19.67 -8.23
N LEU A 270 -17.53 -20.82 -7.66
CA LEU A 270 -16.70 -20.89 -6.45
C LEU A 270 -15.20 -20.84 -6.79
N ASP A 271 -14.79 -21.51 -7.87
CA ASP A 271 -13.40 -21.56 -8.35
C ASP A 271 -12.75 -20.16 -8.53
N PRO A 272 -13.42 -19.14 -9.11
CA PRO A 272 -12.80 -17.83 -9.34
C PRO A 272 -12.48 -17.02 -8.09
N GLN A 273 -13.32 -17.09 -7.06
CA GLN A 273 -13.09 -16.32 -5.83
C GLN A 273 -11.94 -16.91 -5.02
N ASP A 274 -11.88 -18.24 -4.97
CA ASP A 274 -10.85 -18.97 -4.23
C ASP A 274 -9.50 -18.90 -4.95
N GLN A 275 -9.47 -18.94 -6.29
CA GLN A 275 -8.28 -18.65 -7.10
C GLN A 275 -7.78 -17.22 -6.90
N ARG A 276 -8.65 -16.20 -6.88
CA ARG A 276 -8.23 -14.81 -6.59
C ARG A 276 -7.63 -14.68 -5.20
N LEU A 277 -8.20 -15.35 -4.20
CA LEU A 277 -7.63 -15.40 -2.84
C LEU A 277 -6.26 -16.08 -2.85
N GLN A 278 -6.10 -17.18 -3.59
CA GLN A 278 -4.81 -17.86 -3.76
C GLN A 278 -3.77 -16.94 -4.41
N ALA A 279 -4.16 -16.19 -5.45
CA ALA A 279 -3.31 -15.20 -6.09
C ALA A 279 -2.88 -14.08 -5.11
N SER A 280 -3.81 -13.55 -4.30
CA SER A 280 -3.49 -12.56 -3.25
C SER A 280 -2.54 -13.10 -2.18
N ILE A 281 -2.67 -14.37 -1.79
CA ILE A 281 -1.75 -15.01 -0.84
C ILE A 281 -0.34 -15.07 -1.43
N HIS A 282 -0.21 -15.53 -2.67
CA HIS A 282 1.08 -15.54 -3.36
C HIS A 282 1.66 -14.13 -3.52
N LYS A 283 0.84 -13.13 -3.86
CA LYS A 283 1.27 -11.72 -3.87
C LYS A 283 1.88 -11.31 -2.54
N GLY A 284 1.16 -11.53 -1.44
CA GLY A 284 1.61 -11.15 -0.10
C GLY A 284 2.89 -11.87 0.35
N LYS A 285 3.06 -13.14 -0.01
CA LYS A 285 4.31 -13.88 0.24
C LYS A 285 5.47 -13.34 -0.60
N GLY A 286 5.21 -13.01 -1.86
CA GLY A 286 6.16 -12.32 -2.74
C GLY A 286 6.57 -10.96 -2.20
N ASP A 287 5.63 -10.18 -1.67
CA ASP A 287 5.89 -8.86 -1.05
C ASP A 287 6.79 -9.00 0.18
N ILE A 288 6.56 -10.02 1.00
CA ILE A 288 7.43 -10.37 2.15
C ILE A 288 8.84 -10.70 1.68
N ALA A 289 8.98 -11.59 0.70
CA ALA A 289 10.28 -11.96 0.14
C ALA A 289 11.00 -10.75 -0.49
N ALA A 290 10.24 -9.83 -1.12
CA ALA A 290 10.77 -8.59 -1.68
C ALA A 290 11.32 -7.64 -0.61
N GLN A 291 10.62 -7.50 0.52
CA GLN A 291 11.10 -6.72 1.66
C GLN A 291 12.35 -7.34 2.28
N GLU A 292 12.36 -8.66 2.50
CA GLU A 292 13.54 -9.36 3.02
C GLU A 292 14.74 -9.26 2.07
N TRP A 293 14.50 -9.34 0.77
CA TRP A 293 15.53 -9.15 -0.24
C TRP A 293 16.15 -7.75 -0.17
N GLN A 294 15.31 -6.74 0.06
CA GLN A 294 15.74 -5.35 0.20
C GLN A 294 16.51 -5.10 1.52
N ASP A 295 16.10 -5.76 2.61
CA ASP A 295 16.78 -5.69 3.90
C ASP A 295 18.10 -6.50 3.93
N ALA A 296 18.25 -7.48 3.04
CA ALA A 296 19.42 -8.37 3.02
C ALA A 296 20.72 -7.61 2.70
N PRO A 297 21.83 -7.88 3.40
CA PRO A 297 23.12 -7.22 3.15
C PRO A 297 23.61 -7.41 1.70
N GLU A 298 24.15 -6.36 1.09
CA GLU A 298 24.69 -6.42 -0.29
C GLU A 298 25.79 -7.45 -0.49
N ARG A 299 26.48 -7.87 0.57
CA ARG A 299 27.58 -8.84 0.51
C ARG A 299 27.12 -10.30 0.60
N ASP A 300 25.83 -10.55 0.85
CA ASP A 300 25.27 -11.90 0.94
C ASP A 300 24.51 -12.28 -0.34
N ASP A 301 25.27 -12.53 -1.39
CA ASP A 301 24.74 -12.86 -2.72
C ASP A 301 23.88 -14.13 -2.70
N ALA A 302 24.20 -15.09 -1.85
CA ALA A 302 23.46 -16.35 -1.75
C ALA A 302 22.07 -16.15 -1.13
N GLN A 303 21.99 -15.38 -0.04
CA GLN A 303 20.70 -15.03 0.57
C GLN A 303 19.85 -14.21 -0.39
N ARG A 304 20.43 -13.18 -1.04
CA ARG A 304 19.71 -12.35 -2.03
C ARG A 304 19.25 -13.16 -3.24
N ALA A 305 20.05 -14.10 -3.74
CA ALA A 305 19.63 -14.97 -4.84
C ALA A 305 18.45 -15.87 -4.43
N SER A 306 18.48 -16.43 -3.22
CA SER A 306 17.40 -17.27 -2.69
C SER A 306 16.10 -16.47 -2.50
N LEU A 307 16.19 -15.29 -1.88
CA LEU A 307 15.03 -14.41 -1.66
C LEU A 307 14.47 -13.88 -2.98
N GLY A 308 15.37 -13.53 -3.92
CA GLY A 308 14.98 -13.09 -5.26
C GLY A 308 14.23 -14.18 -6.02
N LYS A 309 14.67 -15.43 -5.90
CA LYS A 309 13.97 -16.59 -6.46
C LYS A 309 12.60 -16.79 -5.81
N ALA A 310 12.51 -16.80 -4.48
CA ALA A 310 11.23 -16.97 -3.77
C ALA A 310 10.21 -15.88 -4.17
N MET A 311 10.66 -14.62 -4.21
CA MET A 311 9.87 -13.49 -4.68
C MET A 311 9.31 -13.73 -6.10
N ILE A 312 10.15 -14.18 -7.03
CA ILE A 312 9.74 -14.45 -8.42
C ILE A 312 8.78 -15.64 -8.50
N ASP A 313 9.06 -16.73 -7.78
CA ASP A 313 8.23 -17.93 -7.78
C ASP A 313 6.81 -17.61 -7.30
N ASP A 314 6.66 -16.83 -6.22
CA ASP A 314 5.38 -16.41 -5.68
C ASP A 314 4.64 -15.45 -6.63
N TYR A 315 5.28 -14.39 -7.13
CA TYR A 315 4.61 -13.48 -8.08
C TYR A 315 4.24 -14.17 -9.40
N THR A 316 5.06 -15.10 -9.88
CA THR A 316 4.76 -15.87 -11.10
C THR A 316 3.59 -16.84 -10.84
N SER A 317 3.49 -17.41 -9.64
CA SER A 317 2.34 -18.23 -9.25
C SER A 317 1.05 -17.42 -9.23
N MET A 318 1.08 -16.22 -8.62
CA MET A 318 -0.04 -15.26 -8.70
C MET A 318 -0.43 -14.96 -10.15
N TYR A 319 0.55 -14.63 -11.00
CA TYR A 319 0.30 -14.34 -12.42
C TYR A 319 -0.35 -15.51 -13.15
N ASN A 320 0.17 -16.73 -12.99
CA ASN A 320 -0.37 -17.91 -13.68
C ASN A 320 -1.82 -18.20 -13.25
N ILE A 321 -2.12 -18.10 -11.96
CA ILE A 321 -3.49 -18.27 -11.44
C ILE A 321 -4.46 -17.26 -12.08
N LEU A 322 -4.05 -15.98 -12.16
CA LEU A 322 -4.88 -14.93 -12.76
C LEU A 322 -4.98 -15.05 -14.29
N LYS A 323 -3.93 -15.53 -14.95
CA LYS A 323 -3.89 -15.71 -16.41
C LYS A 323 -4.86 -16.77 -16.89
N ASP A 324 -4.97 -17.87 -16.15
CA ASP A 324 -5.87 -18.97 -16.48
C ASP A 324 -7.36 -18.55 -16.36
N TYR A 325 -7.63 -17.42 -15.70
CA TYR A 325 -8.97 -16.91 -15.45
C TYR A 325 -9.14 -15.42 -15.84
N ILE A 326 -9.52 -15.17 -17.10
CA ILE A 326 -9.86 -13.82 -17.59
C ILE A 326 -11.32 -13.78 -18.03
N ALA A 327 -12.21 -13.35 -17.13
CA ALA A 327 -13.65 -13.28 -17.41
C ALA A 327 -14.20 -11.84 -17.50
N SER A 328 -13.53 -10.86 -16.89
CA SER A 328 -13.99 -9.47 -16.81
C SER A 328 -12.87 -8.46 -17.04
N ASP A 329 -13.23 -7.19 -17.25
CA ASP A 329 -12.23 -6.11 -17.33
C ASP A 329 -11.52 -5.89 -15.99
N ALA A 330 -12.13 -6.25 -14.86
CA ALA A 330 -11.47 -6.25 -13.56
C ALA A 330 -10.40 -7.35 -13.46
N ASP A 331 -10.63 -8.51 -14.09
CA ASP A 331 -9.63 -9.60 -14.14
C ASP A 331 -8.44 -9.23 -15.03
N LYS A 332 -8.70 -8.60 -16.18
CA LYS A 332 -7.63 -8.06 -17.03
C LYS A 332 -6.80 -7.01 -16.28
N LEU A 333 -7.46 -6.16 -15.50
CA LEU A 333 -6.77 -5.15 -14.69
C LEU A 333 -5.85 -5.80 -13.63
N ALA A 334 -6.35 -6.82 -12.95
CA ALA A 334 -5.57 -7.60 -11.98
C ALA A 334 -4.41 -8.35 -12.65
N LEU A 335 -4.62 -8.89 -13.86
CA LEU A 335 -3.58 -9.54 -14.64
C LEU A 335 -2.47 -8.57 -15.06
N SER A 336 -2.83 -7.37 -15.53
CA SER A 336 -1.86 -6.31 -15.82
C SER A 336 -1.03 -5.93 -14.59
N GLU A 337 -1.67 -5.81 -13.42
CA GLU A 337 -0.97 -5.54 -12.16
C GLU A 337 -0.01 -6.68 -11.80
N ALA A 338 -0.44 -7.93 -12.01
CA ALA A 338 0.39 -9.11 -11.80
C ALA A 338 1.60 -9.13 -12.73
N ASP A 339 1.41 -8.89 -14.03
CA ASP A 339 2.50 -8.75 -15.02
C ASP A 339 3.49 -7.66 -14.61
N ARG A 340 2.99 -6.49 -14.19
CA ARG A 340 3.84 -5.37 -13.72
C ARG A 340 4.65 -5.76 -12.49
N THR A 341 4.04 -6.47 -11.55
CA THR A 341 4.67 -6.93 -10.31
C THR A 341 5.78 -7.95 -10.61
N VAL A 342 5.49 -8.94 -11.45
CA VAL A 342 6.47 -9.92 -11.91
C VAL A 342 7.63 -9.25 -12.66
N ALA A 343 7.32 -8.31 -13.56
CA ALA A 343 8.34 -7.54 -14.28
C ALA A 343 9.26 -6.75 -13.33
N THR A 344 8.68 -6.13 -12.30
CA THR A 344 9.45 -5.39 -11.28
C THR A 344 10.36 -6.32 -10.48
N ALA A 345 9.90 -7.53 -10.15
CA ALA A 345 10.69 -8.54 -9.47
C ALA A 345 11.87 -9.04 -10.32
N TYR A 346 11.64 -9.33 -11.60
CA TYR A 346 12.72 -9.70 -12.53
C TYR A 346 13.75 -8.58 -12.71
N LEU A 347 13.30 -7.31 -12.77
CA LEU A 347 14.19 -6.16 -12.85
C LEU A 347 15.08 -6.06 -11.60
N LYS A 348 14.50 -6.24 -10.40
CA LYS A 348 15.24 -6.20 -9.12
C LYS A 348 16.37 -7.23 -9.06
N VAL A 349 16.18 -8.43 -9.61
CA VAL A 349 17.21 -9.48 -9.63
C VAL A 349 18.15 -9.40 -10.85
N GLY A 350 18.05 -8.34 -11.66
CA GLY A 350 18.91 -8.12 -12.83
C GLY A 350 18.54 -8.93 -14.08
N GLN A 351 17.40 -9.62 -14.10
CA GLN A 351 16.92 -10.38 -15.25
C GLN A 351 16.11 -9.48 -16.20
N VAL A 352 16.81 -8.52 -16.82
CA VAL A 352 16.22 -7.44 -17.64
C VAL A 352 15.37 -7.96 -18.81
N GLY A 353 15.74 -9.07 -19.44
CA GLY A 353 15.01 -9.65 -20.56
C GLY A 353 13.60 -10.14 -20.19
N GLU A 354 13.49 -10.87 -19.07
CA GLU A 354 12.20 -11.32 -18.54
C GLU A 354 11.37 -10.14 -18.02
N ALA A 355 12.02 -9.17 -17.35
CA ALA A 355 11.36 -7.94 -16.94
C ALA A 355 10.71 -7.23 -18.13
N ALA A 356 11.44 -7.08 -19.24
CA ALA A 356 10.94 -6.46 -20.46
C ALA A 356 9.78 -7.24 -21.09
N ARG A 357 9.78 -8.59 -21.00
CA ARG A 357 8.71 -9.44 -21.52
C ARG A 357 7.41 -9.19 -20.75
N TYR A 358 7.43 -9.35 -19.43
CA TYR A 358 6.24 -9.16 -18.59
C TYR A 358 5.72 -7.71 -18.64
N ALA A 359 6.60 -6.71 -18.65
CA ALA A 359 6.15 -5.32 -18.75
C ALA A 359 5.47 -4.99 -20.10
N LYS A 360 5.87 -5.65 -21.20
CA LYS A 360 5.18 -5.55 -22.50
C LYS A 360 3.84 -6.27 -22.50
N GLU A 361 3.75 -7.42 -21.83
CA GLU A 361 2.49 -8.15 -21.63
C GLU A 361 1.50 -7.27 -20.83
N ALA A 362 1.94 -6.66 -19.72
CA ALA A 362 1.13 -5.70 -18.96
C ALA A 362 0.61 -4.55 -19.84
N LEU A 363 1.49 -3.94 -20.65
CA LEU A 363 1.12 -2.82 -21.51
C LEU A 363 0.06 -3.22 -22.54
N LEU A 364 0.17 -4.41 -23.12
CA LEU A 364 -0.79 -4.94 -24.07
C LEU A 364 -2.18 -5.10 -23.42
N VAL A 365 -2.23 -5.63 -22.20
CA VAL A 365 -3.49 -5.83 -21.46
C VAL A 365 -4.15 -4.49 -21.13
N VAL A 366 -3.37 -3.49 -20.68
CA VAL A 366 -3.91 -2.16 -20.38
C VAL A 366 -4.38 -1.43 -21.65
N ASP A 367 -3.64 -1.55 -22.75
CA ASP A 367 -4.06 -0.97 -24.03
C ASP A 367 -5.39 -1.57 -24.50
N GLN A 368 -5.59 -2.88 -24.33
CA GLN A 368 -6.88 -3.52 -24.63
C GLN A 368 -8.01 -2.95 -23.75
N LEU A 369 -7.77 -2.76 -22.45
CA LEU A 369 -8.75 -2.15 -21.54
C LEU A 369 -9.14 -0.72 -21.96
N LEU A 370 -8.19 0.04 -22.49
CA LEU A 370 -8.40 1.41 -22.96
C LEU A 370 -9.07 1.50 -24.34
N THR A 371 -9.07 0.44 -25.15
CA THR A 371 -9.82 0.40 -26.42
C THR A 371 -11.33 0.17 -26.24
N GLY A 372 -11.78 -0.19 -25.04
CA GLY A 372 -13.20 -0.31 -24.69
C GLY A 372 -13.91 1.04 -24.50
N VAL A 373 -15.15 1.03 -24.01
CA VAL A 373 -15.97 2.24 -23.77
C VAL A 373 -15.49 3.05 -22.53
N SER A 374 -14.44 2.58 -21.85
CA SER A 374 -14.05 3.05 -20.52
C SER A 374 -12.68 3.76 -20.50
N THR A 375 -12.68 5.08 -20.61
CA THR A 375 -11.54 5.97 -20.31
C THR A 375 -11.40 6.21 -18.80
N ARG A 376 -11.39 5.14 -18.00
CA ARG A 376 -11.37 5.27 -16.53
C ARG A 376 -9.98 5.75 -16.06
N PRO A 377 -9.90 6.70 -15.10
CA PRO A 377 -8.63 7.15 -14.52
C PRO A 377 -7.74 6.00 -14.05
N LEU A 378 -8.33 4.93 -13.50
CA LEU A 378 -7.61 3.74 -13.05
C LEU A 378 -6.84 3.02 -14.17
N TYR A 379 -7.39 2.95 -15.38
CA TYR A 379 -6.72 2.28 -16.52
C TYR A 379 -5.59 3.16 -17.08
N GLN A 380 -5.81 4.47 -17.09
CA GLN A 380 -4.79 5.45 -17.44
C GLN A 380 -3.63 5.42 -16.44
N GLN A 381 -3.92 5.36 -15.14
CA GLN A 381 -2.90 5.22 -14.09
C GLN A 381 -2.05 3.96 -14.33
N GLN A 382 -2.67 2.78 -14.49
CA GLN A 382 -1.91 1.55 -14.74
C GLN A 382 -1.05 1.65 -16.00
N LYS A 383 -1.56 2.29 -17.08
CA LYS A 383 -0.75 2.51 -18.28
C LYS A 383 0.49 3.34 -17.97
N ALA A 384 0.34 4.43 -17.23
CA ALA A 384 1.45 5.28 -16.84
C ALA A 384 2.49 4.50 -15.99
N GLU A 385 2.05 3.71 -15.01
CA GLU A 385 2.92 2.86 -14.19
C GLU A 385 3.75 1.87 -15.03
N VAL A 386 3.11 1.23 -16.01
CA VAL A 386 3.78 0.28 -16.92
C VAL A 386 4.77 0.99 -17.85
N LEU A 387 4.41 2.17 -18.38
CA LEU A 387 5.31 2.99 -19.21
C LEU A 387 6.55 3.44 -18.42
N LEU A 388 6.36 3.87 -17.17
CA LEU A 388 7.47 4.20 -16.25
C LEU A 388 8.37 2.99 -16.00
N LEU A 389 7.79 1.83 -15.76
CA LEU A 389 8.55 0.58 -15.56
C LEU A 389 9.35 0.18 -16.81
N LEU A 390 8.74 0.21 -18.00
CA LEU A 390 9.44 -0.04 -19.26
C LEU A 390 10.57 0.95 -19.50
N GLY A 391 10.36 2.23 -19.15
CA GLY A 391 11.41 3.24 -19.18
C GLY A 391 12.62 2.85 -18.31
N ARG A 392 12.39 2.37 -17.08
CA ARG A 392 13.46 1.87 -16.20
C ARG A 392 14.16 0.64 -16.78
N ILE A 393 13.40 -0.33 -17.27
CA ILE A 393 13.93 -1.57 -17.85
C ILE A 393 14.85 -1.27 -19.04
N TYR A 394 14.47 -0.34 -19.92
CA TYR A 394 15.28 0.01 -21.10
C TYR A 394 16.52 0.85 -20.76
N VAL A 395 16.51 1.60 -19.65
CA VAL A 395 17.74 2.23 -19.13
C VAL A 395 18.71 1.15 -18.67
N GLU A 396 18.24 0.20 -17.86
CA GLU A 396 19.05 -0.92 -17.35
C GLU A 396 19.61 -1.78 -18.50
N GLU A 397 18.79 -2.05 -19.52
CA GLU A 397 19.21 -2.78 -20.72
C GLU A 397 20.33 -2.06 -21.48
N ASN A 398 20.31 -0.72 -21.49
CA ASN A 398 21.32 0.11 -22.16
C ASN A 398 22.65 0.18 -21.40
N GLU A 399 22.64 -0.07 -20.09
CA GLU A 399 23.85 -0.14 -19.26
C GLU A 399 24.58 -1.50 -19.36
N GLN A 400 23.96 -2.52 -19.96
CA GLN A 400 24.58 -3.84 -20.12
C GLN A 400 25.69 -3.88 -21.18
N PRO A 401 26.78 -4.66 -20.96
CA PRO A 401 27.86 -4.84 -21.94
C PRO A 401 27.34 -5.40 -23.28
N GLY A 402 27.48 -4.62 -24.35
CA GLY A 402 27.05 -5.04 -25.71
C GLY A 402 25.63 -4.61 -26.11
N ALA A 403 24.96 -3.79 -25.29
CA ALA A 403 23.65 -3.24 -25.62
C ALA A 403 23.66 -2.40 -26.92
N PRO A 404 22.60 -2.48 -27.74
CA PRO A 404 22.50 -1.68 -28.96
C PRO A 404 22.38 -0.18 -28.62
N ALA A 405 23.32 0.63 -29.13
CA ALA A 405 23.25 2.08 -29.04
C ALA A 405 21.93 2.59 -29.68
N GLY A 406 21.10 3.32 -28.92
CA GLY A 406 19.90 3.99 -29.46
C GLY A 406 18.57 3.77 -28.73
N GLN A 407 18.56 3.18 -27.53
CA GLN A 407 17.31 3.02 -26.74
C GLN A 407 16.84 4.31 -26.04
N THR A 408 17.72 5.31 -25.86
CA THR A 408 17.40 6.58 -25.18
C THR A 408 16.18 7.29 -25.76
N GLY A 409 16.03 7.28 -27.10
CA GLY A 409 14.86 7.86 -27.76
C GLY A 409 13.55 7.13 -27.44
N LYS A 410 13.60 5.80 -27.26
CA LYS A 410 12.44 5.01 -26.82
C LYS A 410 12.06 5.35 -25.38
N VAL A 411 13.05 5.44 -24.49
CA VAL A 411 12.82 5.80 -23.08
C VAL A 411 12.19 7.19 -22.98
N ILE A 412 12.72 8.18 -23.71
CA ILE A 412 12.15 9.52 -23.78
C ILE A 412 10.68 9.48 -24.22
N ASN A 413 10.35 8.70 -25.26
CA ASN A 413 8.98 8.58 -25.74
C ASN A 413 8.04 7.95 -24.69
N LEU A 414 8.48 6.88 -24.00
CA LEU A 414 7.71 6.25 -22.94
C LEU A 414 7.44 7.20 -21.77
N LEU A 415 8.46 7.93 -21.33
CA LEU A 415 8.34 8.91 -20.25
C LEU A 415 7.45 10.10 -20.63
N GLU A 416 7.50 10.55 -21.89
CA GLU A 416 6.60 11.57 -22.41
C GLU A 416 5.14 11.10 -22.40
N GLN A 417 4.86 9.88 -22.86
CA GLN A 417 3.52 9.30 -22.80
C GLN A 417 3.02 9.17 -21.36
N ALA A 418 3.86 8.66 -20.45
CA ALA A 418 3.51 8.54 -19.04
C ALA A 418 3.21 9.92 -18.43
N ARG A 419 4.08 10.90 -18.69
CA ARG A 419 3.91 12.29 -18.23
C ARG A 419 2.60 12.88 -18.71
N THR A 420 2.25 12.74 -19.99
CA THR A 420 0.97 13.26 -20.53
C THR A 420 -0.23 12.67 -19.79
N ILE A 421 -0.24 11.35 -19.61
CA ILE A 421 -1.33 10.68 -18.88
C ILE A 421 -1.40 11.18 -17.43
N LEU A 422 -0.26 11.31 -16.76
CA LEU A 422 -0.19 11.72 -15.36
C LEU A 422 -0.57 13.19 -15.14
N VAL A 423 -0.29 14.08 -16.10
CA VAL A 423 -0.79 15.46 -16.08
C VAL A 423 -2.32 15.47 -16.07
N ASP A 424 -2.95 14.75 -17.00
CA ASP A 424 -4.42 14.70 -17.10
C ASP A 424 -5.05 14.11 -15.81
N LEU A 425 -4.42 13.10 -15.22
CA LEU A 425 -4.85 12.48 -13.95
C LEU A 425 -4.75 13.47 -12.78
N VAL A 426 -3.62 14.16 -12.62
CA VAL A 426 -3.41 15.15 -11.55
C VAL A 426 -4.33 16.37 -11.73
N GLU A 427 -4.66 16.77 -12.95
CA GLU A 427 -5.66 17.81 -13.20
C GLU A 427 -7.07 17.36 -12.79
N THR A 428 -7.39 16.08 -12.95
CA THR A 428 -8.69 15.50 -12.57
C THR A 428 -8.87 15.40 -11.05
N ASP A 429 -7.85 14.94 -10.34
CA ASP A 429 -7.81 14.95 -8.87
C ASP A 429 -6.47 15.49 -8.35
N PRO A 430 -6.38 16.81 -8.13
CA PRO A 430 -5.19 17.42 -7.56
C PRO A 430 -4.89 16.94 -6.13
N GLY A 431 -5.82 16.26 -5.45
CA GLY A 431 -5.63 15.72 -4.12
C GLY A 431 -4.90 14.38 -4.07
N ASN A 432 -4.71 13.72 -5.21
CA ASN A 432 -4.08 12.40 -5.30
C ASN A 432 -2.54 12.49 -5.30
N ASP A 433 -1.95 12.21 -4.13
CA ASP A 433 -0.51 12.32 -3.94
C ASP A 433 0.28 11.21 -4.68
N VAL A 434 -0.34 10.05 -4.96
CA VAL A 434 0.29 8.97 -5.74
C VAL A 434 0.53 9.43 -7.17
N TRP A 435 -0.48 10.02 -7.81
CA TRP A 435 -0.34 10.52 -9.18
C TRP A 435 0.64 11.68 -9.29
N ARG A 436 0.71 12.55 -8.27
CA ARG A 436 1.71 13.62 -8.21
C ARG A 436 3.13 13.06 -8.11
N HIS A 437 3.33 12.04 -7.28
CA HIS A 437 4.63 11.39 -7.14
C HIS A 437 5.05 10.68 -8.44
N ASP A 438 4.15 9.96 -9.11
CA ASP A 438 4.44 9.34 -10.40
C ASP A 438 4.72 10.38 -11.50
N LEU A 439 3.98 11.51 -11.50
CA LEU A 439 4.23 12.63 -12.40
C LEU A 439 5.63 13.22 -12.17
N PHE A 440 6.01 13.40 -10.91
CA PHE A 440 7.33 13.84 -10.53
C PHE A 440 8.43 12.89 -11.03
N ASP A 441 8.29 11.56 -10.83
CA ASP A 441 9.28 10.58 -11.29
C ASP A 441 9.41 10.61 -12.83
N ALA A 442 8.29 10.70 -13.55
CA ALA A 442 8.26 10.84 -15.01
C ALA A 442 9.03 12.09 -15.47
N GLN A 443 8.69 13.25 -14.91
CA GLN A 443 9.29 14.54 -15.28
C GLN A 443 10.78 14.58 -14.93
N ARG A 444 11.18 14.14 -13.73
CA ARG A 444 12.56 14.16 -13.27
C ARG A 444 13.46 13.27 -14.15
N ARG A 445 13.02 12.05 -14.46
CA ARG A 445 13.78 11.14 -15.34
C ARG A 445 13.89 11.67 -16.76
N LEU A 446 12.79 12.21 -17.29
CA LEU A 446 12.75 12.78 -18.63
C LEU A 446 13.66 14.01 -18.75
N ALA A 447 13.63 14.90 -17.76
CA ALA A 447 14.53 16.05 -17.68
C ALA A 447 16.00 15.62 -17.66
N ALA A 448 16.34 14.62 -16.85
CA ALA A 448 17.71 14.09 -16.77
C ALA A 448 18.19 13.50 -18.10
N LEU A 449 17.35 12.76 -18.83
CA LEU A 449 17.70 12.21 -20.14
C LEU A 449 17.83 13.28 -21.23
N LEU A 450 17.08 14.37 -21.10
CA LEU A 450 17.15 15.50 -22.03
C LEU A 450 18.31 16.45 -21.70
N ALA A 451 18.82 16.45 -20.47
CA ALA A 451 19.95 17.25 -19.99
C ALA A 451 21.29 16.80 -20.61
N THR A 452 21.37 16.90 -21.93
CA THR A 452 22.54 16.62 -22.75
C THR A 452 23.12 17.95 -23.26
N PRO A 453 24.44 18.04 -23.50
CA PRO A 453 25.05 19.25 -24.03
C PRO A 453 24.32 19.76 -25.27
N GLY A 454 23.90 21.03 -25.26
CA GLY A 454 23.14 21.65 -26.35
C GLY A 454 21.63 21.39 -26.38
N ASN A 455 21.07 20.64 -25.42
CA ASN A 455 19.64 20.31 -25.35
C ASN A 455 18.93 20.89 -24.10
N ALA A 456 19.56 21.85 -23.42
CA ALA A 456 19.01 22.50 -22.22
C ALA A 456 17.61 23.13 -22.48
N ALA A 457 17.37 23.66 -23.69
CA ALA A 457 16.09 24.24 -24.06
C ALA A 457 14.90 23.27 -23.97
N LYS A 458 15.13 21.95 -24.14
CA LYS A 458 14.08 20.93 -23.95
C LYS A 458 14.04 20.42 -22.51
N ALA A 459 15.19 20.30 -21.85
CA ALA A 459 15.28 19.75 -20.50
C ALA A 459 14.71 20.72 -19.44
N ARG A 460 15.02 22.01 -19.57
CA ARG A 460 14.66 23.07 -18.60
C ARG A 460 13.17 23.14 -18.25
N PRO A 461 12.21 23.22 -19.20
CA PRO A 461 10.79 23.30 -18.84
C PRO A 461 10.29 22.04 -18.11
N ILE A 462 10.90 20.88 -18.38
CA ILE A 462 10.52 19.62 -17.72
C ILE A 462 11.11 19.55 -16.30
N ALA A 463 12.36 19.99 -16.13
CA ALA A 463 12.98 20.10 -14.81
C ALA A 463 12.24 21.12 -13.91
N GLN A 464 11.81 22.24 -14.48
CA GLN A 464 10.98 23.23 -13.80
C GLN A 464 9.65 22.61 -13.31
N ALA A 465 8.94 21.91 -14.21
CA ALA A 465 7.69 21.23 -13.85
C ALA A 465 7.90 20.15 -12.77
N ALA A 466 9.03 19.44 -12.79
CA ALA A 466 9.39 18.48 -11.74
C ALA A 466 9.57 19.17 -10.38
N ALA A 467 10.28 20.31 -10.34
CA ALA A 467 10.48 21.07 -9.11
C ALA A 467 9.15 21.64 -8.56
N GLU A 468 8.26 22.13 -9.42
CA GLU A 468 6.92 22.61 -9.04
C GLU A 468 6.04 21.49 -8.50
N THR A 469 6.09 20.31 -9.13
CA THR A 469 5.34 19.13 -8.68
C THR A 469 5.84 18.67 -7.31
N ALA A 470 7.15 18.57 -7.11
CA ALA A 470 7.74 18.24 -5.81
C ALA A 470 7.39 19.27 -4.72
N GLU A 471 7.40 20.56 -5.04
CA GLU A 471 7.01 21.62 -4.11
C GLU A 471 5.56 21.48 -3.67
N ALA A 472 4.65 21.17 -4.59
CA ALA A 472 3.25 20.93 -4.26
C ALA A 472 3.05 19.71 -3.33
N ILE A 473 3.89 18.68 -3.45
CA ILE A 473 3.89 17.53 -2.54
C ILE A 473 4.38 17.96 -1.15
N VAL A 474 5.51 18.67 -1.07
CA VAL A 474 6.08 19.15 0.21
C VAL A 474 5.14 20.10 0.95
N VAL A 475 4.41 20.99 0.25
CA VAL A 475 3.42 21.88 0.88
C VAL A 475 2.34 21.09 1.62
N ARG A 476 1.96 19.92 1.11
CA ARG A 476 0.93 19.05 1.71
C ARG A 476 1.51 18.15 2.80
N HIS A 477 2.73 17.65 2.60
CA HIS A 477 3.42 16.72 3.49
C HIS A 477 4.78 17.27 3.94
N PRO A 478 4.82 18.39 4.69
CA PRO A 478 6.06 19.11 4.93
C PRO A 478 7.01 18.43 5.93
N ASN A 479 6.60 17.29 6.50
CA ASN A 479 7.42 16.45 7.38
C ASN A 479 7.82 15.13 6.71
N ASP A 480 7.41 14.88 5.45
CA ASP A 480 7.85 13.72 4.70
C ASP A 480 9.25 13.96 4.14
N ILE A 481 10.23 13.24 4.69
CA ILE A 481 11.65 13.39 4.37
C ILE A 481 11.90 13.07 2.89
N ALA A 482 11.22 12.06 2.34
CA ALA A 482 11.38 11.66 0.94
C ALA A 482 10.93 12.79 -0.01
N SER A 483 9.74 13.35 0.24
CA SER A 483 9.25 14.50 -0.54
C SER A 483 10.17 15.72 -0.46
N VAL A 484 10.74 16.04 0.71
CA VAL A 484 11.68 17.17 0.84
C VAL A 484 12.98 16.89 0.07
N GLN A 485 13.52 15.67 0.18
CA GLN A 485 14.70 15.25 -0.57
C GLN A 485 14.47 15.41 -2.09
N ASP A 486 13.32 14.97 -2.59
CA ASP A 486 12.95 15.06 -3.99
C ASP A 486 12.87 16.51 -4.49
N LEU A 487 12.32 17.42 -3.68
CA LEU A 487 12.31 18.85 -4.00
C LEU A 487 13.72 19.44 -4.11
N VAL A 488 14.60 19.12 -3.16
CA VAL A 488 16.00 19.59 -3.18
C VAL A 488 16.72 19.04 -4.42
N ALA A 489 16.54 17.75 -4.71
CA ALA A 489 17.14 17.11 -5.88
C ALA A 489 16.64 17.72 -7.19
N ALA A 490 15.35 18.01 -7.31
CA ALA A 490 14.74 18.59 -8.51
C ALA A 490 15.22 20.02 -8.77
N ARG A 491 15.24 20.86 -7.73
CA ARG A 491 15.76 22.24 -7.83
C ARG A 491 17.26 22.27 -8.13
N SER A 492 18.03 21.33 -7.55
CA SER A 492 19.45 21.17 -7.87
C SER A 492 19.68 20.74 -9.32
N ALA A 493 18.89 19.79 -9.83
CA ALA A 493 18.97 19.34 -11.23
C ALA A 493 18.60 20.46 -12.21
N LEU A 494 17.57 21.26 -11.91
CA LEU A 494 17.24 22.46 -12.69
C LEU A 494 18.41 23.45 -12.69
N GLY A 495 19.01 23.73 -11.53
CA GLY A 495 20.18 24.60 -11.43
C GLY A 495 21.37 24.12 -12.25
N ARG A 496 21.60 22.80 -12.32
CA ARG A 496 22.61 22.19 -13.19
C ARG A 496 22.32 22.42 -14.68
N ILE A 497 21.07 22.22 -15.09
CA ILE A 497 20.65 22.43 -16.49
C ILE A 497 20.83 23.90 -16.88
N ASP A 498 20.46 24.84 -16.01
CA ASP A 498 20.64 26.27 -16.23
C ASP A 498 22.15 26.62 -16.32
N LEU A 499 22.98 26.01 -15.47
CA LEU A 499 24.43 26.22 -15.46
C LEU A 499 25.11 25.71 -16.75
N ASP A 500 24.69 24.55 -17.24
CA ASP A 500 25.16 23.95 -18.50
C ASP A 500 24.67 24.75 -19.72
N ALA A 501 23.50 25.39 -19.62
CA ALA A 501 23.00 26.34 -20.62
C ALA A 501 23.76 27.67 -20.63
N GLY A 502 24.52 27.97 -19.57
CA GLY A 502 25.17 29.27 -19.36
C GLY A 502 24.27 30.33 -18.74
N ASP A 503 23.05 29.95 -18.31
CA ASP A 503 22.07 30.82 -17.64
C ASP A 503 22.43 30.96 -16.14
N ILE A 504 23.57 31.59 -15.84
CA ILE A 504 24.18 31.59 -14.50
C ILE A 504 23.25 32.13 -13.40
N ASP A 505 22.50 33.20 -13.68
CA ASP A 505 21.59 33.79 -12.68
C ASP A 505 20.40 32.89 -12.34
N ASP A 506 19.91 32.11 -13.31
CA ASP A 506 18.89 31.10 -13.10
C ASP A 506 19.45 29.92 -12.30
N ALA A 507 20.66 29.47 -12.63
CA ALA A 507 21.36 28.43 -11.88
C ALA A 507 21.52 28.80 -10.39
N ILE A 508 21.92 30.04 -10.10
CA ILE A 508 22.04 30.56 -8.73
C ILE A 508 20.67 30.54 -8.04
N ARG A 509 19.58 30.97 -8.71
CA ARG A 509 18.22 30.94 -8.14
C ARG A 509 17.78 29.53 -7.79
N SER A 510 17.91 28.60 -8.74
CA SER A 510 17.48 27.21 -8.60
C SER A 510 18.26 26.50 -7.49
N HIS A 511 19.58 26.65 -7.44
CA HIS A 511 20.40 26.08 -6.37
C HIS A 511 20.15 26.76 -5.00
N SER A 512 19.88 28.06 -4.95
CA SER A 512 19.51 28.73 -3.69
C SER A 512 18.17 28.23 -3.16
N ALA A 513 17.18 28.05 -4.04
CA ALA A 513 15.90 27.46 -3.66
C ALA A 513 16.04 25.98 -3.21
N ALA A 514 17.02 25.24 -3.75
CA ALA A 514 17.38 23.91 -3.25
C ALA A 514 17.99 23.97 -1.85
N ARG A 515 18.87 24.95 -1.58
CA ARG A 515 19.41 25.21 -0.24
C ARG A 515 18.29 25.48 0.76
N ASP A 516 17.42 26.42 0.46
CA ASP A 516 16.33 26.83 1.37
C ASP A 516 15.41 25.64 1.72
N ALA A 517 15.07 24.80 0.73
CA ALA A 517 14.27 23.61 0.96
C ALA A 517 14.99 22.57 1.84
N GLY A 518 16.28 22.34 1.58
CA GLY A 518 17.09 21.39 2.34
C GLY A 518 17.32 21.84 3.79
N GLU A 519 17.62 23.13 4.00
CA GLU A 519 17.79 23.71 5.33
C GLU A 519 16.48 23.62 6.13
N ASN A 520 15.33 23.98 5.54
CA ASN A 520 14.03 23.84 6.21
C ASN A 520 13.72 22.37 6.57
N GLY A 521 14.07 21.43 5.69
CA GLY A 521 13.95 20.00 5.96
C GLY A 521 14.79 19.54 7.14
N LEU A 522 16.05 19.99 7.20
CA LEU A 522 16.98 19.65 8.27
C LEU A 522 16.67 20.36 9.60
N GLU A 523 15.98 21.50 9.60
CA GLU A 523 15.44 22.09 10.84
C GLU A 523 14.41 21.16 11.50
N ARG A 524 13.61 20.45 10.69
CA ARG A 524 12.59 19.50 11.17
C ARG A 524 13.18 18.15 11.53
N VAL A 525 14.09 17.64 10.69
CA VAL A 525 14.75 16.34 10.89
C VAL A 525 16.27 16.49 10.71
N PRO A 526 17.01 16.94 11.74
CA PRO A 526 18.44 17.26 11.63
C PRO A 526 19.34 16.10 11.18
N ALA A 527 18.92 14.87 11.47
CA ALA A 527 19.66 13.65 11.15
C ALA A 527 19.24 12.99 9.81
N ALA A 528 18.39 13.65 9.00
CA ALA A 528 17.94 13.11 7.72
C ALA A 528 19.11 13.04 6.71
N ARG A 529 19.75 11.87 6.65
CA ARG A 529 20.91 11.60 5.79
C ARG A 529 20.60 11.90 4.32
N ASP A 530 19.42 11.53 3.84
CA ASP A 530 19.09 11.67 2.42
C ASP A 530 18.98 13.13 1.99
N ILE A 531 18.44 14.00 2.86
CA ILE A 531 18.42 15.46 2.64
C ILE A 531 19.84 16.02 2.68
N GLN A 532 20.68 15.59 3.63
CA GLN A 532 22.08 16.04 3.72
C GLN A 532 22.87 15.73 2.44
N LEU A 533 22.63 14.57 1.81
CA LEU A 533 23.28 14.16 0.57
C LEU A 533 22.92 15.09 -0.59
N VAL A 534 21.62 15.29 -0.84
CA VAL A 534 21.16 16.13 -1.96
C VAL A 534 21.45 17.62 -1.75
N LEU A 535 21.44 18.08 -0.49
CA LEU A 535 21.83 19.45 -0.14
C LEU A 535 23.33 19.69 -0.38
N ALA A 536 24.20 18.74 -0.04
CA ALA A 536 25.63 18.87 -0.32
C ALA A 536 25.93 19.01 -1.82
N ASP A 537 25.18 18.31 -2.67
CA ASP A 537 25.31 18.42 -4.13
C ASP A 537 24.75 19.76 -4.65
N ALA A 538 23.64 20.25 -4.07
CA ALA A 538 23.10 21.58 -4.37
C ALA A 538 24.07 22.72 -3.98
N GLU A 539 24.74 22.60 -2.83
CA GLU A 539 25.76 23.56 -2.36
C GLU A 539 26.97 23.63 -3.29
N GLY A 540 27.39 22.48 -3.82
CA GLY A 540 28.44 22.41 -4.84
C GLY A 540 28.05 23.12 -6.13
N GLY A 541 26.84 22.85 -6.65
CA GLY A 541 26.32 23.54 -7.83
C GLY A 541 26.15 25.05 -7.62
N LEU A 542 25.70 25.47 -6.43
CA LEU A 542 25.58 26.88 -6.07
C LEU A 542 26.94 27.58 -6.07
N ALA A 543 27.96 26.95 -5.47
CA ALA A 543 29.31 27.48 -5.46
C ALA A 543 29.88 27.63 -6.88
N GLU A 544 29.65 26.64 -7.74
CA GLU A 544 30.09 26.68 -9.14
C GLU A 544 29.42 27.84 -9.89
N ALA A 545 28.10 27.99 -9.77
CA ALA A 545 27.34 29.06 -10.40
C ALA A 545 27.76 30.45 -9.88
N LEU A 546 27.95 30.61 -8.56
CA LEU A 546 28.43 31.86 -7.96
C LEU A 546 29.85 32.23 -8.42
N SER A 547 30.70 31.23 -8.68
CA SER A 547 32.06 31.44 -9.18
C SER A 547 32.10 31.86 -10.65
N ARG A 548 31.11 31.41 -11.44
CA ARG A 548 30.93 31.76 -12.85
C ARG A 548 30.09 33.03 -13.07
N ALA A 549 29.52 33.61 -12.01
CA ALA A 549 28.77 34.85 -12.07
C ALA A 549 29.61 36.02 -12.59
N SER A 550 28.96 37.05 -13.15
CA SER A 550 29.62 38.26 -13.63
C SER A 550 29.03 39.49 -12.93
N PRO A 551 29.74 40.10 -11.95
CA PRO A 551 31.05 39.71 -11.43
C PRO A 551 31.03 38.44 -10.55
N PRO A 552 32.16 37.72 -10.40
CA PRO A 552 32.23 36.52 -9.55
C PRO A 552 31.92 36.83 -8.08
N ARG A 553 31.10 35.97 -7.44
CA ARG A 553 30.62 36.12 -6.05
C ARG A 553 31.40 35.23 -5.09
N PHE A 554 32.71 35.47 -5.00
CA PHE A 554 33.67 34.61 -4.28
C PHE A 554 33.28 34.31 -2.83
N ASP A 555 32.90 35.31 -2.05
CA ASP A 555 32.60 35.10 -0.62
C ASP A 555 31.36 34.23 -0.41
N GLU A 556 30.37 34.33 -1.30
CA GLU A 556 29.17 33.50 -1.24
C GLU A 556 29.46 32.07 -1.72
N ALA A 557 30.28 31.92 -2.77
CA ALA A 557 30.73 30.60 -3.23
C ALA A 557 31.52 29.87 -2.12
N LYS A 558 32.36 30.60 -1.38
CA LYS A 558 33.10 30.07 -0.22
C LYS A 558 32.15 29.59 0.88
N VAL A 559 31.09 30.35 1.18
CA VAL A 559 30.08 29.94 2.18
C VAL A 559 29.38 28.66 1.73
N ALA A 560 29.00 28.56 0.46
CA ALA A 560 28.38 27.37 -0.11
C ALA A 560 29.29 26.12 0.00
N LEU A 561 30.57 26.25 -0.38
CA LEU A 561 31.53 25.15 -0.24
C LEU A 561 31.82 24.78 1.22
N GLN A 562 31.80 25.75 2.14
CA GLN A 562 31.92 25.45 3.56
C GLN A 562 30.73 24.62 4.06
N SER A 563 29.50 25.00 3.67
CA SER A 563 28.30 24.21 3.94
C SER A 563 28.42 22.78 3.38
N ARG A 564 28.91 22.64 2.14
CA ARG A 564 29.18 21.33 1.52
C ARG A 564 30.17 20.48 2.33
N ILE A 565 31.28 21.07 2.80
CA ILE A 565 32.28 20.39 3.64
C ILE A 565 31.64 19.95 4.97
N ASP A 566 30.89 20.83 5.62
CA ASP A 566 30.26 20.54 6.92
C ASP A 566 29.23 19.40 6.81
N LEU A 567 28.45 19.38 5.72
CA LEU A 567 27.52 18.29 5.41
C LEU A 567 28.28 16.98 5.15
N ALA A 568 29.35 17.01 4.34
CA ALA A 568 30.16 15.83 4.06
C ALA A 568 30.83 15.26 5.34
N LEU A 569 31.29 16.12 6.25
CA LEU A 569 31.82 15.70 7.56
C LEU A 569 30.75 15.02 8.42
N LYS A 570 29.53 15.58 8.50
CA LYS A 570 28.41 14.97 9.22
C LYS A 570 28.04 13.59 8.64
N LEU A 571 28.01 13.49 7.31
CA LEU A 571 27.74 12.23 6.61
C LEU A 571 28.82 11.18 6.88
N LEU A 572 30.09 11.57 6.91
CA LEU A 572 31.21 10.69 7.21
C LEU A 572 31.17 10.15 8.65
N ILE A 573 30.93 11.05 9.63
CA ILE A 573 30.83 10.70 11.05
C ILE A 573 29.65 9.77 11.32
N SER A 574 28.50 10.00 10.68
CA SER A 574 27.30 9.18 10.85
C SER A 574 27.33 7.86 10.05
N GLY A 575 28.03 7.84 8.90
CA GLY A 575 28.05 6.75 7.92
C GLY A 575 29.13 5.68 8.11
N ARG A 576 29.88 5.69 9.22
CA ARG A 576 31.00 4.77 9.53
C ARG A 576 32.09 4.71 8.44
N ASP A 577 32.59 5.87 7.99
CA ASP A 577 33.71 5.95 7.03
C ASP A 577 33.48 5.17 5.71
N SER A 578 32.25 5.24 5.18
CA SER A 578 31.94 4.60 3.91
C SER A 578 32.72 5.24 2.75
N ALA A 579 33.12 4.44 1.75
CA ALA A 579 33.85 4.94 0.59
C ALA A 579 33.15 6.11 -0.14
N PRO A 580 31.80 6.11 -0.32
CA PRO A 580 31.08 7.27 -0.87
C PRO A 580 31.22 8.54 -0.03
N ASP A 581 31.18 8.45 1.30
CA ASP A 581 31.26 9.63 2.18
C ASP A 581 32.67 10.23 2.18
N VAL A 582 33.70 9.38 2.17
CA VAL A 582 35.10 9.82 2.02
C VAL A 582 35.30 10.53 0.69
N ARG A 583 34.72 10.01 -0.39
CA ARG A 583 34.77 10.63 -1.73
C ARG A 583 34.07 11.99 -1.75
N ARG A 584 32.90 12.12 -1.12
CA ARG A 584 32.16 13.39 -1.03
C ARG A 584 32.99 14.45 -0.30
N LEU A 585 33.63 14.10 0.81
CA LEU A 585 34.50 15.01 1.54
C LEU A 585 35.75 15.40 0.73
N GLY A 586 36.38 14.42 0.07
CA GLY A 586 37.53 14.68 -0.81
C GLY A 586 37.17 15.65 -1.96
N THR A 587 36.02 15.45 -2.58
CA THR A 587 35.50 16.31 -3.65
C THR A 587 35.22 17.72 -3.14
N ALA A 588 34.55 17.86 -1.99
CA ALA A 588 34.26 19.16 -1.38
C ALA A 588 35.53 19.96 -1.05
N TYR A 589 36.58 19.30 -0.56
CA TYR A 589 37.89 19.93 -0.38
C TYR A 589 38.54 20.33 -1.72
N GLY A 590 38.43 19.48 -2.75
CA GLY A 590 38.93 19.77 -4.09
C GLY A 590 38.28 21.01 -4.70
N ASP A 591 36.95 21.14 -4.60
CA ASP A 591 36.21 22.29 -5.10
C ASP A 591 36.60 23.59 -4.37
N MET A 592 36.83 23.52 -3.05
CA MET A 592 37.33 24.65 -2.27
C MET A 592 38.75 25.02 -2.71
N GLY A 593 39.60 24.03 -2.97
CA GLY A 593 40.93 24.22 -3.56
C GLY A 593 40.86 24.93 -4.90
N HIS A 594 39.96 24.50 -5.78
CA HIS A 594 39.72 25.12 -7.08
C HIS A 594 39.24 26.57 -6.96
N LEU A 595 38.30 26.85 -6.05
CA LEU A 595 37.82 28.21 -5.77
C LEU A 595 38.96 29.14 -5.35
N TYR A 596 39.86 28.69 -4.45
CA TYR A 596 41.00 29.52 -4.04
C TYR A 596 42.10 29.62 -5.10
N ALA A 597 42.24 28.63 -5.99
CA ALA A 597 43.25 28.64 -7.05
C ALA A 597 43.01 29.75 -8.08
N THR A 598 41.75 30.13 -8.31
CA THR A 598 41.39 31.23 -9.22
C THR A 598 41.61 32.63 -8.62
N ARG A 599 42.02 32.72 -7.34
CA ARG A 599 42.20 33.99 -6.62
C ARG A 599 43.67 34.35 -6.46
N ASP A 600 44.02 35.55 -6.94
CA ASP A 600 45.37 36.10 -6.81
C ASP A 600 45.92 36.02 -5.37
N GLY A 601 47.14 35.52 -5.25
CA GLY A 601 47.86 35.41 -3.97
C GLY A 601 47.33 34.35 -3.00
N LYS A 602 46.39 33.49 -3.41
CA LYS A 602 45.80 32.43 -2.56
C LYS A 602 46.24 31.00 -2.91
N SER A 603 47.24 30.83 -3.75
CA SER A 603 47.79 29.52 -4.15
C SER A 603 48.21 28.62 -2.99
N GLY A 604 48.67 29.20 -1.87
CA GLY A 604 49.01 28.42 -0.66
C GLY A 604 47.78 27.81 0.01
N VAL A 605 46.70 28.58 0.13
CA VAL A 605 45.43 28.10 0.71
C VAL A 605 44.81 27.05 -0.19
N ALA A 606 44.84 27.27 -1.51
CA ALA A 606 44.38 26.29 -2.50
C ALA A 606 45.13 24.95 -2.36
N LEU A 607 46.46 25.00 -2.24
CA LEU A 607 47.30 23.81 -2.08
C LEU A 607 46.97 23.04 -0.79
N ASP A 608 46.68 23.72 0.31
CA ASP A 608 46.30 23.06 1.57
C ASP A 608 44.95 22.33 1.45
N TYR A 609 43.97 22.90 0.74
CA TYR A 609 42.71 22.22 0.44
C TYR A 609 42.91 21.01 -0.48
N TYR A 610 43.73 21.12 -1.53
CA TYR A 610 44.05 19.97 -2.36
C TYR A 610 44.77 18.86 -1.58
N ARG A 611 45.65 19.20 -0.64
CA ARG A 611 46.26 18.20 0.27
C ARG A 611 45.22 17.48 1.12
N ASN A 612 44.21 18.19 1.63
CA ASN A 612 43.11 17.56 2.36
C ASN A 612 42.29 16.63 1.45
N ALA A 613 42.03 17.03 0.21
CA ALA A 613 41.35 16.20 -0.79
C ALA A 613 42.14 14.93 -1.11
N ILE A 614 43.44 15.07 -1.44
CA ILE A 614 44.40 13.98 -1.66
C ILE A 614 44.38 13.01 -0.48
N GLY A 615 44.45 13.51 0.76
CA GLY A 615 44.42 12.66 1.94
C GLY A 615 43.11 11.88 2.15
N GLN A 616 41.98 12.34 1.61
CA GLN A 616 40.75 11.54 1.59
C GLN A 616 40.79 10.49 0.47
N PHE A 617 41.20 10.88 -0.73
CA PHE A 617 41.25 9.97 -1.87
C PHE A 617 42.32 8.86 -1.69
N GLU A 618 43.43 9.12 -0.99
CA GLU A 618 44.42 8.10 -0.62
C GLU A 618 43.83 6.98 0.24
N LYS A 619 42.76 7.25 1.00
CA LYS A 619 42.05 6.20 1.76
C LYS A 619 41.22 5.29 0.85
N LEU A 620 40.85 5.77 -0.34
CA LEU A 620 40.04 5.04 -1.33
C LEU A 620 40.88 4.29 -2.35
N VAL A 621 42.04 4.85 -2.70
CA VAL A 621 42.93 4.30 -3.71
C VAL A 621 43.87 3.27 -3.08
N THR A 622 43.55 1.98 -3.27
CA THR A 622 44.36 0.83 -2.85
C THR A 622 44.75 0.01 -4.09
N ASP A 623 45.88 -0.69 -4.05
CA ASP A 623 46.47 -1.29 -5.25
C ASP A 623 45.64 -2.42 -5.90
N THR A 624 44.64 -2.99 -5.23
CA THR A 624 44.00 -4.23 -5.69
C THR A 624 42.65 -4.11 -6.39
N SER A 625 41.84 -3.05 -6.24
CA SER A 625 40.50 -2.95 -6.90
C SER A 625 39.84 -1.56 -6.81
N SER A 626 40.57 -0.44 -6.97
CA SER A 626 39.95 0.89 -6.82
C SER A 626 39.00 1.25 -7.98
N PRO A 627 37.81 1.84 -7.70
CA PRO A 627 36.91 2.32 -8.73
C PRO A 627 37.61 3.34 -9.65
N PRO A 628 37.43 3.26 -10.99
CA PRO A 628 38.06 4.20 -11.94
C PRO A 628 37.80 5.67 -11.60
N ALA A 629 36.58 6.00 -11.17
CA ALA A 629 36.21 7.36 -10.77
C ALA A 629 37.01 7.89 -9.56
N ASP A 630 37.39 7.04 -8.59
CA ASP A 630 38.27 7.47 -7.48
C ASP A 630 39.67 7.79 -7.98
N LEU A 631 40.20 6.95 -8.87
CA LEU A 631 41.52 7.12 -9.46
C LEU A 631 41.59 8.42 -10.28
N VAL A 632 40.52 8.76 -11.01
CA VAL A 632 40.43 10.03 -11.75
C VAL A 632 40.37 11.23 -10.80
N ALA A 633 39.54 11.18 -9.76
CA ALA A 633 39.43 12.27 -8.79
C ALA A 633 40.75 12.49 -8.02
N TYR A 634 41.38 11.39 -7.59
CA TYR A 634 42.70 11.39 -6.96
C TYR A 634 43.76 11.98 -7.88
N GLY A 635 43.83 11.48 -9.11
CA GLY A 635 44.77 11.95 -10.12
C GLY A 635 44.60 13.44 -10.41
N SER A 636 43.36 13.91 -10.61
CA SER A 636 43.07 15.31 -10.88
C SER A 636 43.47 16.23 -9.72
N ALA A 637 43.19 15.83 -8.46
CA ALA A 637 43.60 16.58 -7.29
C ALA A 637 45.12 16.67 -7.13
N LEU A 638 45.85 15.58 -7.45
CA LEU A 638 47.30 15.55 -7.48
C LEU A 638 47.86 16.49 -8.56
N LEU A 639 47.32 16.43 -9.79
CA LEU A 639 47.78 17.31 -10.87
C LEU A 639 47.59 18.79 -10.51
N ALA A 640 46.43 19.16 -9.99
CA ALA A 640 46.17 20.54 -9.55
C ALA A 640 47.08 20.99 -8.40
N ALA A 641 47.39 20.10 -7.45
CA ALA A 641 48.38 20.37 -6.41
C ALA A 641 49.80 20.54 -7.00
N GLY A 642 50.13 19.76 -8.04
CA GLY A 642 51.37 19.87 -8.80
C GLY A 642 51.52 21.24 -9.46
N ASP A 643 50.49 21.69 -10.19
CA ASP A 643 50.48 22.99 -10.87
C ASP A 643 50.68 24.14 -9.88
N LEU A 644 50.01 24.08 -8.73
CA LEU A 644 50.14 25.07 -7.66
C LEU A 644 51.52 25.03 -6.98
N ALA A 645 52.08 23.84 -6.74
CA ALA A 645 53.41 23.67 -6.16
C ALA A 645 54.49 24.21 -7.12
N GLU A 646 54.34 23.98 -8.42
CA GLU A 646 55.25 24.49 -9.43
C GLU A 646 55.21 26.00 -9.57
N ALA A 647 54.01 26.59 -9.61
CA ALA A 647 53.84 28.05 -9.64
C ALA A 647 54.50 28.73 -8.42
N ARG A 648 54.68 27.99 -7.32
CA ARG A 648 55.37 28.43 -6.09
C ARG A 648 56.87 28.08 -6.07
N GLY A 649 57.40 27.50 -7.13
CA GLY A 649 58.81 27.09 -7.24
C GLY A 649 59.17 25.81 -6.48
N GLN A 650 58.19 25.06 -5.98
CA GLN A 650 58.38 23.82 -5.20
C GLN A 650 58.57 22.61 -6.13
N LYS A 651 59.66 22.63 -6.91
CA LYS A 651 59.87 21.68 -8.02
C LYS A 651 59.83 20.20 -7.63
N ALA A 652 60.39 19.84 -6.46
CA ALA A 652 60.40 18.45 -6.00
C ALA A 652 59.00 17.94 -5.62
N ASP A 653 58.23 18.77 -4.92
CA ASP A 653 56.85 18.45 -4.55
C ASP A 653 55.97 18.36 -5.78
N ALA A 654 56.11 19.32 -6.72
CA ALA A 654 55.38 19.32 -7.99
C ALA A 654 55.61 18.03 -8.78
N LEU A 655 56.88 17.61 -8.95
CA LEU A 655 57.21 16.37 -9.65
C LEU A 655 56.58 15.14 -8.98
N SER A 656 56.66 15.05 -7.66
CA SER A 656 56.04 13.96 -6.88
C SER A 656 54.52 13.90 -7.08
N PHE A 657 53.85 15.04 -7.08
CA PHE A 657 52.41 15.11 -7.34
C PHE A 657 52.06 14.67 -8.76
N TYR A 658 52.79 15.17 -9.77
CA TYR A 658 52.53 14.77 -11.15
C TYR A 658 52.77 13.28 -11.40
N ASP A 659 53.86 12.70 -10.89
CA ASP A 659 54.16 11.27 -11.05
C ASP A 659 53.03 10.40 -10.50
N LYS A 660 52.58 10.70 -9.27
CA LYS A 660 51.44 10.00 -8.66
C LYS A 660 50.14 10.23 -9.44
N GLY A 661 49.91 11.45 -9.93
CA GLY A 661 48.69 11.80 -10.66
C GLY A 661 48.59 11.05 -12.00
N ILE A 662 49.70 10.98 -12.74
CA ILE A 662 49.79 10.22 -13.99
C ILE A 662 49.64 8.72 -13.74
N ASP A 663 50.24 8.16 -12.68
CA ASP A 663 50.05 6.75 -12.31
C ASP A 663 48.58 6.43 -12.01
N ALA A 664 47.91 7.29 -11.22
CA ALA A 664 46.50 7.14 -10.91
C ALA A 664 45.62 7.17 -12.16
N LEU A 665 45.86 8.13 -13.08
CA LEU A 665 45.13 8.21 -14.34
C LEU A 665 45.40 7.03 -15.27
N ARG A 666 46.63 6.52 -15.34
CA ARG A 666 46.93 5.29 -16.10
C ARG A 666 46.21 4.08 -15.53
N LYS A 667 46.17 3.94 -14.20
CA LYS A 667 45.39 2.89 -13.53
C LYS A 667 43.89 3.05 -13.83
N ALA A 668 43.36 4.27 -13.85
CA ALA A 668 41.97 4.53 -14.21
C ALA A 668 41.64 4.10 -15.65
N VAL A 669 42.48 4.48 -16.62
CA VAL A 669 42.32 4.10 -18.04
C VAL A 669 42.48 2.59 -18.24
N ALA A 670 43.35 1.94 -17.48
CA ALA A 670 43.48 0.48 -17.53
C ALA A 670 42.25 -0.23 -16.94
N ALA A 671 41.64 0.33 -15.89
CA ALA A 671 40.46 -0.22 -15.24
C ALA A 671 39.17 0.01 -16.04
N ASP A 672 39.00 1.20 -16.65
CA ASP A 672 37.93 1.49 -17.61
C ASP A 672 38.50 2.17 -18.87
N PRO A 673 38.80 1.37 -19.92
CA PRO A 673 39.31 1.90 -21.19
C PRO A 673 38.33 2.82 -21.94
N ARG A 674 37.05 2.85 -21.56
CA ARG A 674 36.03 3.70 -22.20
C ARG A 674 35.83 5.03 -21.49
N ASP A 675 36.45 5.26 -20.33
CA ASP A 675 36.36 6.55 -19.67
C ASP A 675 37.08 7.63 -20.50
N ALA A 676 36.27 8.45 -21.18
CA ALA A 676 36.76 9.55 -21.99
C ALA A 676 37.41 10.65 -21.15
N ASN A 677 36.92 10.89 -19.92
CA ASN A 677 37.47 11.92 -19.05
C ASN A 677 38.86 11.51 -18.55
N ALA A 678 39.03 10.25 -18.12
CA ALA A 678 40.33 9.73 -17.71
C ALA A 678 41.37 9.80 -18.85
N ARG A 679 40.97 9.39 -20.06
CA ARG A 679 41.83 9.42 -21.25
C ARG A 679 42.21 10.84 -21.65
N LEU A 680 41.27 11.79 -21.62
CA LEU A 680 41.55 13.19 -21.94
C LEU A 680 42.44 13.84 -20.87
N ALA A 681 42.18 13.61 -19.58
CA ALA A 681 43.02 14.13 -18.50
C ALA A 681 44.47 13.62 -18.62
N LEU A 682 44.65 12.32 -18.88
CA LEU A 682 45.97 11.72 -19.11
C LEU A 682 46.63 12.26 -20.39
N SER A 683 45.87 12.40 -21.47
CA SER A 683 46.36 12.98 -22.72
C SER A 683 46.89 14.40 -22.51
N THR A 684 46.12 15.25 -21.82
CA THR A 684 46.50 16.65 -21.60
C THR A 684 47.79 16.74 -20.80
N ILE A 685 47.91 16.05 -19.65
CA ILE A 685 49.13 16.12 -18.84
C ILE A 685 50.36 15.54 -19.58
N LEU A 686 50.20 14.50 -20.40
CA LEU A 686 51.29 13.96 -21.22
C LEU A 686 51.68 14.90 -22.38
N ALA A 687 50.77 15.74 -22.87
CA ALA A 687 51.07 16.70 -23.94
C ALA A 687 51.65 18.03 -23.41
N THR A 688 51.07 18.57 -22.35
CA THR A 688 51.34 19.92 -21.83
C THR A 688 52.02 19.92 -20.47
N GLY A 689 52.35 18.75 -19.92
CA GLY A 689 52.96 18.62 -18.60
C GLY A 689 54.15 19.55 -18.42
N PRO A 690 54.24 20.30 -17.33
CA PRO A 690 55.25 21.36 -17.22
C PRO A 690 56.66 20.82 -17.00
N VAL A 691 56.82 19.62 -16.44
CA VAL A 691 58.10 18.92 -16.35
C VAL A 691 58.35 18.11 -17.63
N ALA A 692 59.49 18.36 -18.29
CA ALA A 692 59.82 17.74 -19.58
C ALA A 692 59.86 16.20 -19.56
N SER A 693 60.28 15.57 -18.45
CA SER A 693 60.36 14.11 -18.31
C SER A 693 59.01 13.40 -18.29
N LEU A 694 57.92 14.13 -18.07
CA LEU A 694 56.56 13.59 -18.01
C LEU A 694 55.87 13.59 -19.36
N ARG A 695 56.42 14.32 -20.35
CA ARG A 695 55.75 14.54 -21.63
C ARG A 695 55.90 13.32 -22.54
N ASN A 696 54.80 12.86 -23.11
CA ASN A 696 54.73 11.80 -24.10
C ASN A 696 53.70 12.14 -25.19
N GLY A 697 54.15 12.79 -26.27
CA GLY A 697 53.28 13.25 -27.34
C GLY A 697 52.56 12.13 -28.08
N ASP A 698 53.23 10.99 -28.29
CA ASP A 698 52.66 9.85 -29.03
C ASP A 698 51.53 9.17 -28.23
N GLU A 699 51.76 8.95 -26.92
CA GLU A 699 50.74 8.40 -26.01
C GLU A 699 49.56 9.36 -25.87
N ALA A 700 49.82 10.66 -25.70
CA ALA A 700 48.77 11.68 -25.66
C ALA A 700 47.91 11.69 -26.93
N LEU A 701 48.54 11.68 -28.11
CA LEU A 701 47.84 11.73 -29.39
C LEU A 701 46.98 10.48 -29.60
N ALA A 702 47.47 9.30 -29.19
CA ALA A 702 46.72 8.05 -29.28
C ALA A 702 45.46 8.07 -28.39
N LEU A 703 45.59 8.54 -27.15
CA LEU A 703 44.47 8.67 -26.21
C LEU A 703 43.41 9.65 -26.74
N ALA A 704 43.82 10.85 -27.17
CA ALA A 704 42.90 11.86 -27.68
C ALA A 704 42.16 11.42 -28.95
N LYS A 705 42.84 10.74 -29.89
CA LYS A 705 42.20 10.18 -31.10
C LYS A 705 41.19 9.07 -30.79
N ALA A 706 41.47 8.23 -29.80
CA ALA A 706 40.53 7.21 -29.36
C ALA A 706 39.24 7.83 -28.84
N VAL A 707 39.34 8.90 -28.04
CA VAL A 707 38.16 9.64 -27.57
C VAL A 707 37.44 10.35 -28.72
N GLN A 708 38.17 10.91 -29.70
CA GLN A 708 37.57 11.55 -30.87
C GLN A 708 36.68 10.61 -31.69
N ALA A 709 37.08 9.34 -31.83
CA ALA A 709 36.29 8.35 -32.56
C ALA A 709 34.94 8.05 -31.88
N GLU A 710 34.88 8.19 -30.55
CA GLU A 710 33.68 7.96 -29.75
C GLU A 710 32.84 9.23 -29.56
N ARG A 711 33.49 10.40 -29.51
CA ARG A 711 32.91 11.71 -29.23
C ARG A 711 33.42 12.76 -30.22
N PRO A 712 32.96 12.73 -31.49
CA PRO A 712 33.53 13.57 -32.55
C PRO A 712 33.29 15.06 -32.38
N ASP A 713 32.28 15.44 -31.59
CA ASP A 713 31.86 16.83 -31.39
C ASP A 713 32.26 17.43 -30.02
N ASP A 714 32.94 16.67 -29.16
CA ASP A 714 33.37 17.15 -27.83
C ASP A 714 34.56 18.12 -27.98
N ILE A 715 34.35 19.39 -27.60
CA ILE A 715 35.34 20.45 -27.77
C ILE A 715 36.66 20.16 -27.02
N ARG A 716 36.59 19.44 -25.89
CA ARG A 716 37.75 19.08 -25.06
C ARG A 716 38.69 18.11 -25.78
N VAL A 717 38.14 17.31 -26.70
CA VAL A 717 38.94 16.42 -27.54
C VAL A 717 39.80 17.22 -28.51
N PHE A 718 39.24 18.30 -29.09
CA PHE A 718 40.00 19.18 -29.98
C PHE A 718 41.14 19.89 -29.23
N ASP A 719 40.93 20.30 -27.98
CA ASP A 719 41.97 20.88 -27.13
C ASP A 719 43.13 19.89 -26.87
N ALA A 720 42.79 18.68 -26.44
CA ALA A 720 43.79 17.62 -26.21
C ALA A 720 44.53 17.22 -27.50
N LEU A 721 43.81 17.13 -28.62
CA LEU A 721 44.40 16.85 -29.94
C LEU A 721 45.31 17.97 -30.41
N ALA A 722 44.97 19.24 -30.17
CA ALA A 722 45.82 20.37 -30.54
C ALA A 722 47.17 20.30 -29.83
N ALA A 723 47.14 20.15 -28.51
CA ALA A 723 48.34 20.04 -27.68
C ALA A 723 49.19 18.80 -28.03
N ALA A 724 48.55 17.63 -28.18
CA ALA A 724 49.24 16.40 -28.54
C ALA A 724 49.86 16.47 -29.95
N SER A 725 49.13 16.99 -30.93
CA SER A 725 49.62 17.14 -32.31
C SER A 725 50.83 18.07 -32.35
N ALA A 726 50.78 19.22 -31.67
CA ALA A 726 51.91 20.14 -31.57
C ALA A 726 53.14 19.47 -30.93
N ARG A 727 52.92 18.63 -29.89
CA ARG A 727 54.01 17.91 -29.21
C ARG A 727 54.68 16.86 -30.11
N THR A 728 53.92 16.24 -31.01
CA THR A 728 54.43 15.32 -32.04
C THR A 728 55.02 16.02 -33.28
N GLY A 729 54.92 17.35 -33.36
CA GLY A 729 55.43 18.15 -34.48
C GLY A 729 54.44 18.40 -35.62
N ASP A 730 53.20 17.90 -35.53
CA ASP A 730 52.14 18.19 -36.50
C ASP A 730 51.43 19.52 -36.17
N PHE A 731 52.13 20.62 -36.48
CA PHE A 731 51.62 21.97 -36.23
C PHE A 731 50.44 22.36 -37.14
N VAL A 732 50.28 21.70 -38.29
CA VAL A 732 49.16 21.98 -39.20
C VAL A 732 47.85 21.54 -38.56
N SER A 733 47.81 20.29 -38.07
CA SER A 733 46.65 19.78 -37.33
C SER A 733 46.46 20.54 -36.02
N ALA A 734 47.55 20.85 -35.30
CA ALA A 734 47.47 21.60 -34.04
C ALA A 734 46.79 22.96 -34.20
N VAL A 735 47.18 23.74 -35.21
CA VAL A 735 46.55 25.04 -35.53
C VAL A 735 45.08 24.88 -35.90
N ALA A 736 44.73 23.86 -36.69
CA ALA A 736 43.34 23.61 -37.09
C ALA A 736 42.45 23.27 -35.88
N PHE A 737 42.92 22.38 -35.01
CA PHE A 737 42.19 22.00 -33.80
C PHE A 737 42.07 23.15 -32.80
N GLU A 738 43.16 23.87 -32.52
CA GLU A 738 43.15 25.02 -31.59
C GLU A 738 42.25 26.16 -32.12
N THR A 739 42.20 26.37 -33.45
CA THR A 739 41.28 27.33 -34.07
C THR A 739 39.81 26.93 -33.84
N LYS A 740 39.51 25.63 -33.88
CA LYS A 740 38.16 25.13 -33.56
C LYS A 740 37.84 25.32 -32.07
N VAL A 741 38.79 25.09 -31.18
CA VAL A 741 38.64 25.36 -29.73
C VAL A 741 38.30 26.84 -29.49
N LEU A 742 39.02 27.75 -30.15
CA LEU A 742 38.77 29.20 -30.04
C LEU A 742 37.46 29.68 -30.69
N SER A 743 36.82 28.86 -31.53
CA SER A 743 35.49 29.17 -32.07
C SER A 743 34.36 28.92 -31.06
N ASP A 744 34.64 28.22 -29.97
CA ASP A 744 33.72 27.99 -28.86
C ASP A 744 33.84 29.14 -27.83
N ALA A 745 32.76 29.91 -27.66
CA ALA A 745 32.74 31.10 -26.80
C ALA A 745 32.98 30.80 -25.31
N THR A 746 32.76 29.55 -24.88
CA THR A 746 32.95 29.07 -23.50
C THR A 746 34.41 28.76 -23.22
N PHE A 747 35.14 28.21 -24.21
CA PHE A 747 36.56 27.83 -24.08
C PHE A 747 37.51 29.00 -24.40
N ALA A 748 37.11 29.91 -25.29
CA ALA A 748 37.92 31.05 -25.69
C ALA A 748 38.24 32.05 -24.56
N ARG A 749 37.52 32.02 -23.42
CA ARG A 749 37.63 33.02 -22.35
C ARG A 749 38.42 32.59 -21.11
N THR A 750 38.88 31.34 -21.04
CA THR A 750 39.44 30.77 -19.79
C THR A 750 40.84 30.16 -19.92
N THR A 751 41.31 29.92 -21.14
CA THR A 751 42.59 29.23 -21.41
C THR A 751 43.61 30.13 -22.10
N ASP A 752 44.91 29.82 -21.94
CA ASP A 752 46.02 30.34 -22.75
C ASP A 752 45.92 29.95 -24.25
N ALA A 753 44.73 29.58 -24.75
CA ALA A 753 44.50 29.03 -26.08
C ALA A 753 44.93 29.97 -27.21
N GLU A 754 44.77 31.29 -27.04
CA GLU A 754 45.30 32.27 -28.00
C GLU A 754 46.83 32.27 -28.04
N GLN A 755 47.49 32.13 -26.89
CA GLN A 755 48.95 32.05 -26.78
C GLN A 755 49.47 30.72 -27.34
N ARG A 756 48.76 29.61 -27.08
CA ARG A 756 49.05 28.30 -27.66
C ARG A 756 48.89 28.33 -29.17
N LEU A 757 47.80 28.90 -29.69
CA LEU A 757 47.59 29.06 -31.13
C LEU A 757 48.73 29.86 -31.77
N ALA A 758 49.17 30.95 -31.14
CA ALA A 758 50.30 31.72 -31.61
C ALA A 758 51.59 30.88 -31.62
N ALA A 759 51.87 30.13 -30.54
CA ALA A 759 53.02 29.23 -30.47
C ALA A 759 52.96 28.13 -31.55
N TYR A 760 51.80 27.54 -31.79
CA TYR A 760 51.61 26.50 -32.80
C TYR A 760 51.78 27.04 -34.22
N LYS A 761 51.31 28.27 -34.51
CA LYS A 761 51.57 28.96 -35.79
C LYS A 761 53.06 29.23 -36.02
N ASP A 762 53.80 29.47 -34.94
CA ASP A 762 55.26 29.65 -34.95
C ASP A 762 56.03 28.31 -34.99
N GLY A 763 55.34 27.17 -35.08
CA GLY A 763 55.96 25.84 -35.11
C GLY A 763 56.59 25.43 -33.77
N LYS A 764 56.06 25.93 -32.64
CA LYS A 764 56.57 25.66 -31.29
C LYS A 764 55.52 24.93 -30.46
N PRO A 765 55.87 23.83 -29.77
CA PRO A 765 54.96 23.16 -28.84
C PRO A 765 54.78 23.96 -27.55
N TRP A 766 53.68 23.71 -26.84
CA TRP A 766 53.35 24.37 -25.57
C TRP A 766 53.26 23.37 -24.40
N PRO A 767 53.80 23.68 -23.21
CA PRO A 767 54.70 24.79 -22.94
C PRO A 767 56.06 24.58 -23.62
N GLN A 768 56.80 25.68 -23.86
CA GLN A 768 58.09 25.66 -24.54
C GLN A 768 59.13 24.86 -23.71
N PRO A 769 60.15 24.26 -24.36
CA PRO A 769 61.18 23.45 -23.69
C PRO A 769 61.98 24.20 -22.63
#